data_AF-A0A0A8L0E7-F1
#
_entry.id   AF-A0A0A8L0E7-F1
#
_cell.length_a   1.000
_cell.length_b   1.000
_cell.length_c   1.000
_cell.angle_alpha   90.00
_cell.angle_beta   90.00
_cell.angle_gamma   90.00
#
_symmetry.space_group_name_H-M   'P 1'
#
loop_
_entity.id
_entity.type
_entity.pdbx_description
1 polymer ?
#
loop_
_entity_poly.entity_id
_entity_poly.type
_entity_poly.pdbx_seq_one_letter_code
_entity_poly.pdbx_strand_id
1 'polypeptide(L)'
;MSLNVLVLGNGGREHALVWKLAQSSSVKTIYVAPGNGGTATVGNSVVNVPELSPSPENFSALKDFALEKKIGLVVPGPEQPLVDGISQVFQNVGIPVFGPSAKAAIFEGSKTFSKDFMQKHGIPTARYANFDDYEKAKAYLEKVDYQVVLKADGIAAGKGVLIPTTQEEAQEALKVIMLEKQFGDAGNSVVIEEFLEGDEISILTISDGYSYFNLPPAQDHKRIGENDTGLNTGGMGAYAPAPVATPKLLEQIDRDVIKPSIDGMRKDKLPFVGVLFTGIILTKDGPKVLEYNVRFGDPETQTVLPLLTEDTDLAEVFLAAAEHRLDSVEIKIKENCFATTVVLAAGGYPESYQKGEEITVDSSKVPENAFVFHAGTKSESGKVYTNGGRVIASSAVAPTLKEAVDKAYQGVEAIQFNNRYFRKDIAHRAFKSSAAAAGKSITYAEAGVSVDNGNLLVEKIKATVKSTSRPGTDSDIGGFGGLFDLKAAGYNTDETLLVAATDGVGTKLMIAQETNIHDTVGIDLVAMNVNDLVVQGAEPLLFLDYFATGALDIKVASDFVSGVADGCIQAGCALVGGETSEMPGMYPPGHYDTNGTAVGAVNKNQILPKIEEMAAGDVILGLTSDGVHSNGFSLVRKIIEHTGLPWDAECPWDASKTLGEAILVPTRIYVKQLLPSIKEQLLLGLAHITGGGLVENIPRALPKHLQAKIDMSAWEVPEVFRWFGKAGNVPLEDILKTFNMGIGMVLVVKKENVTRVTELLNQSGETVYEIGALFEKPSNEPRCVVNNATGLY
;
A
#
# COMPACT_ATOMS: atom_id res chain seq x y z
N MET A 1 31.40 2.62 -7.18
CA MET A 1 32.28 2.72 -8.38
C MET A 1 31.35 2.92 -9.56
N SER A 2 31.65 3.83 -10.49
CA SER A 2 30.78 4.12 -11.63
C SER A 2 30.85 3.02 -12.71
N LEU A 3 29.70 2.50 -13.13
CA LEU A 3 29.45 1.35 -14.00
C LEU A 3 29.46 1.71 -15.49
N ASN A 4 30.06 0.86 -16.34
CA ASN A 4 29.86 0.92 -17.78
C ASN A 4 28.78 -0.09 -18.19
N VAL A 5 27.78 0.37 -18.95
CA VAL A 5 26.61 -0.44 -19.35
C VAL A 5 26.65 -0.67 -20.87
N LEU A 6 26.31 -1.87 -21.33
CA LEU A 6 26.13 -2.20 -22.75
C LEU A 6 24.66 -2.54 -23.01
N VAL A 7 23.96 -1.69 -23.76
CA VAL A 7 22.58 -1.93 -24.22
C VAL A 7 22.64 -2.51 -25.64
N LEU A 8 21.91 -3.60 -25.89
CA LEU A 8 21.87 -4.27 -27.19
C LEU A 8 20.55 -3.99 -27.89
N GLY A 9 20.61 -3.48 -29.12
CA GLY A 9 19.45 -3.17 -29.96
C GLY A 9 19.51 -1.76 -30.55
N ASN A 10 18.42 -1.37 -31.22
CA ASN A 10 18.33 -0.16 -32.04
C ASN A 10 16.90 0.42 -32.17
N GLY A 11 15.94 -0.08 -31.40
CA GLY A 11 14.54 0.34 -31.40
C GLY A 11 14.24 1.49 -30.43
N GLY A 12 12.95 1.81 -30.32
CA GLY A 12 12.47 2.87 -29.43
C GLY A 12 12.55 2.47 -27.96
N ARG A 13 12.34 1.18 -27.68
CA ARG A 13 12.59 0.57 -26.38
C ARG A 13 14.03 0.79 -25.91
N GLU A 14 15.02 0.49 -26.75
CA GLU A 14 16.43 0.67 -26.37
C GLU A 14 16.76 2.14 -26.13
N HIS A 15 16.18 3.07 -26.89
CA HIS A 15 16.31 4.50 -26.61
C HIS A 15 15.70 4.87 -25.26
N ALA A 16 14.51 4.40 -24.91
CA ALA A 16 13.91 4.66 -23.60
C ALA A 16 14.74 4.07 -22.43
N LEU A 17 15.31 2.88 -22.61
CA LEU A 17 16.24 2.28 -21.66
C LEU A 17 17.50 3.13 -21.47
N VAL A 18 18.13 3.55 -22.58
CA VAL A 18 19.31 4.43 -22.55
C VAL A 18 18.99 5.77 -21.90
N TRP A 19 17.84 6.36 -22.20
CA TRP A 19 17.36 7.62 -21.61
C TRP A 19 17.24 7.52 -20.09
N LYS A 20 16.66 6.44 -19.57
CA LYS A 20 16.51 6.27 -18.11
C LYS A 20 17.83 5.86 -17.44
N LEU A 21 18.63 4.99 -18.07
CA LEU A 21 19.95 4.60 -17.57
C LEU A 21 20.92 5.79 -17.52
N ALA A 22 20.82 6.76 -18.42
CA ALA A 22 21.67 7.95 -18.41
C ALA A 22 21.41 8.88 -17.22
N GLN A 23 20.30 8.72 -16.51
CA GLN A 23 19.95 9.46 -15.29
C GLN A 23 20.52 8.80 -14.03
N SER A 24 21.01 7.55 -14.13
CA SER A 24 21.60 6.81 -13.01
C SER A 24 22.91 7.45 -12.56
N SER A 25 23.02 7.70 -11.25
CA SER A 25 24.26 8.19 -10.64
C SER A 25 25.37 7.13 -10.64
N SER A 26 24.98 5.86 -10.71
CA SER A 26 25.88 4.73 -10.81
C SER A 26 26.49 4.55 -12.21
N VAL A 27 25.97 5.18 -13.26
CA VAL A 27 26.44 4.96 -14.64
C VAL A 27 27.51 5.97 -15.07
N LYS A 28 28.63 5.46 -15.58
CA LYS A 28 29.72 6.25 -16.20
C LYS A 28 29.53 6.41 -17.70
N THR A 29 29.30 5.31 -18.41
CA THR A 29 29.22 5.29 -19.87
C THR A 29 28.26 4.21 -20.32
N ILE A 30 27.39 4.55 -21.27
CA ILE A 30 26.45 3.61 -21.88
C ILE A 30 26.90 3.39 -23.32
N TYR A 31 27.24 2.15 -23.64
CA TYR A 31 27.49 1.72 -25.01
C TYR A 31 26.20 1.11 -25.58
N VAL A 32 25.87 1.42 -26.82
CA VAL A 32 24.65 0.90 -27.49
C VAL A 32 25.03 0.23 -28.78
N ALA A 33 24.74 -1.07 -28.91
CA ALA A 33 25.13 -1.87 -30.08
C ALA A 33 23.90 -2.39 -30.86
N PRO A 34 23.61 -1.90 -32.08
CA PRO A 34 24.30 -0.80 -32.79
C PRO A 34 23.81 0.60 -32.39
N GLY A 35 22.69 0.71 -31.67
CA GLY A 35 22.00 1.98 -31.42
C GLY A 35 21.30 2.53 -32.66
N ASN A 36 20.76 3.75 -32.53
CA ASN A 36 20.04 4.42 -33.62
C ASN A 36 20.34 5.93 -33.65
N GLY A 37 19.67 6.66 -34.54
CA GLY A 37 19.91 8.09 -34.72
C GLY A 37 19.64 8.98 -33.50
N GLY A 38 18.88 8.49 -32.51
CA GLY A 38 18.56 9.24 -31.29
C GLY A 38 19.35 8.83 -30.05
N THR A 39 19.80 7.57 -29.93
CA THR A 39 20.46 7.08 -28.70
C THR A 39 21.72 7.87 -28.35
N ALA A 40 22.52 8.25 -29.35
CA ALA A 40 23.72 9.06 -29.15
C ALA A 40 23.44 10.52 -28.72
N THR A 41 22.18 10.98 -28.78
CA THR A 41 21.79 12.35 -28.44
C THR A 41 21.35 12.52 -26.98
N VAL A 42 21.18 11.41 -26.24
CA VAL A 42 20.72 11.41 -24.85
C VAL A 42 21.72 12.12 -23.92
N GLY A 43 23.02 12.06 -24.21
CA GLY A 43 24.05 12.77 -23.46
C GLY A 43 25.47 12.35 -23.82
N ASN A 44 26.46 13.09 -23.32
CA ASN A 44 27.89 12.88 -23.63
C ASN A 44 28.45 11.53 -23.15
N SER A 45 27.73 10.84 -22.25
CA SER A 45 28.12 9.54 -21.72
C SER A 45 27.59 8.36 -22.54
N VAL A 46 26.90 8.61 -23.66
CA VAL A 46 26.31 7.56 -24.51
C VAL A 46 27.09 7.44 -25.82
N VAL A 47 27.47 6.21 -26.18
CA VAL A 47 28.26 5.91 -27.37
C VAL A 47 27.62 4.76 -28.15
N ASN A 48 27.18 5.03 -29.38
CA ASN A 48 26.75 3.96 -30.29
C ASN A 48 27.95 3.20 -30.86
N VAL A 49 27.77 1.90 -31.08
CA VAL A 49 28.78 0.96 -31.60
C VAL A 49 28.21 0.31 -32.87
N PRO A 50 28.09 1.06 -33.99
CA PRO A 50 27.33 0.65 -35.16
C PRO A 50 27.89 -0.59 -35.88
N GLU A 51 29.17 -0.91 -35.67
CA GLU A 51 29.84 -2.09 -36.22
C GLU A 51 29.44 -3.40 -35.53
N LEU A 52 28.82 -3.34 -34.35
CA LEU A 52 28.36 -4.52 -33.61
C LEU A 52 26.83 -4.60 -33.60
N SER A 53 26.34 -5.80 -33.90
CA SER A 53 24.92 -6.15 -33.83
C SER A 53 24.72 -7.28 -32.81
N PRO A 54 23.53 -7.38 -32.19
CA PRO A 54 23.22 -8.49 -31.30
C PRO A 54 22.80 -9.75 -32.07
N SER A 55 23.56 -10.12 -33.10
CA SER A 55 23.36 -11.36 -33.86
C SER A 55 24.41 -12.40 -33.46
N PRO A 56 24.12 -13.70 -33.60
CA PRO A 56 25.05 -14.78 -33.22
C PRO A 56 26.45 -14.64 -33.83
N GLU A 57 26.57 -14.12 -35.06
CA GLU A 57 27.87 -13.92 -35.71
C GLU A 57 28.76 -12.92 -34.97
N ASN A 58 28.15 -11.99 -34.23
CA ASN A 58 28.83 -10.90 -33.52
C ASN A 58 29.00 -11.15 -32.02
N PHE A 59 28.53 -12.28 -31.48
CA PHE A 59 28.61 -12.58 -30.04
C PHE A 59 30.05 -12.58 -29.50
N SER A 60 31.01 -13.12 -30.27
CA SER A 60 32.42 -13.08 -29.84
C SER A 60 32.96 -11.65 -29.82
N ALA A 61 32.65 -10.85 -30.84
CA ALA A 61 33.09 -9.46 -30.93
C ALA A 61 32.47 -8.59 -29.83
N LEU A 62 31.19 -8.81 -29.52
CA LEU A 62 30.50 -8.16 -28.40
C LEU A 62 31.14 -8.50 -27.04
N LYS A 63 31.49 -9.77 -26.82
CA LYS A 63 32.20 -10.21 -25.60
C LYS A 63 33.58 -9.56 -25.50
N ASP A 64 34.36 -9.56 -26.57
CA ASP A 64 35.70 -8.97 -26.59
C ASP A 64 35.64 -7.45 -26.36
N PHE A 65 34.68 -6.77 -26.99
CA PHE A 65 34.39 -5.36 -26.75
C PHE A 65 34.01 -5.10 -25.28
N ALA A 66 33.15 -5.93 -24.70
CA ALA A 66 32.70 -5.76 -23.32
C ALA A 66 33.84 -5.88 -22.31
N LEU A 67 34.78 -6.82 -22.56
CA LEU A 67 35.99 -6.96 -21.76
C LEU A 67 36.92 -5.74 -21.91
N GLU A 68 37.13 -5.27 -23.14
CA GLU A 68 37.96 -4.09 -23.42
C GLU A 68 37.41 -2.83 -22.73
N LYS A 69 36.09 -2.60 -22.83
CA LYS A 69 35.42 -1.44 -22.24
C LYS A 69 35.07 -1.62 -20.76
N LYS A 70 35.40 -2.77 -20.15
CA LYS A 70 35.10 -3.10 -18.75
C LYS A 70 33.61 -2.90 -18.43
N ILE A 71 32.75 -3.45 -19.30
CA ILE A 71 31.30 -3.44 -19.08
C ILE A 71 30.99 -4.23 -17.81
N GLY A 72 30.21 -3.63 -16.92
CA GLY A 72 29.75 -4.27 -15.69
C GLY A 72 28.29 -4.67 -15.72
N LEU A 73 27.54 -4.31 -16.76
CA LEU A 73 26.16 -4.74 -16.96
C LEU A 73 25.80 -4.75 -18.45
N VAL A 74 25.21 -5.84 -18.93
CA VAL A 74 24.63 -5.94 -20.28
C VAL A 74 23.11 -5.97 -20.20
N VAL A 75 22.45 -5.21 -21.07
CA VAL A 75 20.98 -5.11 -21.14
C VAL A 75 20.53 -5.44 -22.57
N PRO A 76 20.16 -6.70 -22.85
CA PRO A 76 19.57 -7.08 -24.13
C PRO A 76 18.16 -6.50 -24.28
N GLY A 77 17.95 -5.71 -25.34
CA GLY A 77 16.63 -5.17 -25.66
C GLY A 77 15.70 -6.16 -26.38
N PRO A 78 16.09 -6.70 -27.56
CA PRO A 78 15.26 -7.61 -28.33
C PRO A 78 15.32 -9.07 -27.82
N GLU A 79 14.32 -9.85 -28.23
CA GLU A 79 14.13 -11.25 -27.83
C GLU A 79 15.11 -12.22 -28.50
N GLN A 80 15.41 -12.03 -29.78
CA GLN A 80 16.20 -12.98 -30.57
C GLN A 80 17.60 -13.27 -29.96
N PRO A 81 18.38 -12.27 -29.51
CA PRO A 81 19.68 -12.53 -28.89
C PRO A 81 19.57 -13.35 -27.60
N LEU A 82 18.49 -13.18 -26.83
CA LEU A 82 18.25 -13.94 -25.59
C LEU A 82 18.02 -15.41 -25.89
N VAL A 83 17.22 -15.68 -26.92
CA VAL A 83 16.92 -17.05 -27.43
C VAL A 83 18.18 -17.70 -28.00
N ASP A 84 19.00 -16.92 -28.71
CA ASP A 84 20.28 -17.37 -29.27
C ASP A 84 21.37 -17.55 -28.19
N GLY A 85 21.13 -17.13 -26.95
CA GLY A 85 22.00 -17.38 -25.80
C GLY A 85 23.04 -16.33 -25.49
N ILE A 86 22.81 -15.07 -25.88
CA ILE A 86 23.72 -13.95 -25.57
C ILE A 86 24.03 -13.82 -24.07
N SER A 87 23.05 -14.09 -23.20
CA SER A 87 23.23 -13.97 -21.74
C SER A 87 24.34 -14.89 -21.25
N GLN A 88 24.41 -16.12 -21.76
CA GLN A 88 25.43 -17.10 -21.37
C GLN A 88 26.83 -16.67 -21.82
N VAL A 89 26.95 -15.99 -22.98
CA VAL A 89 28.22 -15.51 -23.51
C VAL A 89 28.90 -14.55 -22.51
N PHE A 90 28.13 -13.61 -21.95
CA PHE A 90 28.66 -12.63 -20.99
C PHE A 90 28.80 -13.19 -19.58
N GLN A 91 27.85 -14.01 -19.12
CA GLN A 91 27.93 -14.67 -17.81
C GLN A 91 29.19 -15.56 -17.71
N ASN A 92 29.58 -16.25 -18.78
CA ASN A 92 30.79 -17.09 -18.83
C ASN A 92 32.10 -16.31 -18.59
N VAL A 93 32.09 -14.99 -18.82
CA VAL A 93 33.24 -14.11 -18.56
C VAL A 93 33.04 -13.22 -17.33
N GLY A 94 32.01 -13.51 -16.51
CA GLY A 94 31.74 -12.83 -15.25
C GLY A 94 31.08 -11.46 -15.39
N ILE A 95 30.43 -11.17 -16.53
CA ILE A 95 29.70 -9.91 -16.73
C ILE A 95 28.19 -10.15 -16.47
N PRO A 96 27.58 -9.42 -15.51
CA PRO A 96 26.14 -9.48 -15.26
C PRO A 96 25.29 -9.13 -16.48
N VAL A 97 24.18 -9.84 -16.66
CA VAL A 97 23.22 -9.62 -17.76
C VAL A 97 21.81 -9.49 -17.19
N PHE A 98 21.16 -8.35 -17.46
CA PHE A 98 19.74 -8.17 -17.17
C PHE A 98 18.91 -8.76 -18.30
N GLY A 99 18.74 -10.07 -18.28
CA GLY A 99 17.99 -10.81 -19.28
C GLY A 99 18.03 -12.31 -19.02
N PRO A 100 17.02 -13.07 -19.50
CA PRO A 100 16.90 -14.48 -19.19
C PRO A 100 18.02 -15.29 -19.85
N SER A 101 18.28 -16.48 -19.30
CA SER A 101 19.07 -17.49 -20.02
C SER A 101 18.32 -17.97 -21.27
N ALA A 102 19.02 -18.51 -22.27
CA ALA A 102 18.38 -19.13 -23.44
C ALA A 102 17.32 -20.18 -23.05
N LYS A 103 17.57 -20.91 -21.95
CA LYS A 103 16.63 -21.92 -21.45
C LYS A 103 15.34 -21.30 -20.91
N ALA A 104 15.42 -20.12 -20.29
CA ALA A 104 14.24 -19.37 -19.84
C ALA A 104 13.61 -18.53 -20.97
N ALA A 105 14.38 -18.14 -21.99
CA ALA A 105 13.86 -17.43 -23.16
C ALA A 105 12.89 -18.26 -24.01
N ILE A 106 12.82 -19.58 -23.78
CA ILE A 106 11.84 -20.48 -24.41
C ILE A 106 10.38 -20.06 -24.17
N PHE A 107 10.08 -19.30 -23.12
CA PHE A 107 8.71 -18.82 -22.85
C PHE A 107 8.17 -17.89 -23.96
N GLU A 108 9.03 -17.18 -24.68
CA GLU A 108 8.67 -16.47 -25.92
C GLU A 108 8.99 -17.32 -27.15
N GLY A 109 10.10 -18.09 -27.10
CA GLY A 109 10.58 -18.92 -28.19
C GLY A 109 9.71 -20.13 -28.54
N SER A 110 8.80 -20.57 -27.66
CA SER A 110 7.84 -21.65 -27.92
C SER A 110 6.52 -21.39 -27.20
N LYS A 111 5.46 -21.19 -27.99
CA LYS A 111 4.11 -20.98 -27.49
C LYS A 111 3.50 -22.26 -26.96
N THR A 112 3.84 -23.40 -27.57
CA THR A 112 3.39 -24.73 -27.10
C THR A 112 3.93 -24.98 -25.68
N PHE A 113 5.23 -24.75 -25.47
CA PHE A 113 5.87 -24.86 -24.16
C PHE A 113 5.22 -23.94 -23.12
N SER A 114 4.98 -22.67 -23.45
CA SER A 114 4.35 -21.71 -22.55
C SER A 114 2.94 -22.12 -22.11
N LYS A 115 2.14 -22.68 -23.02
CA LYS A 115 0.80 -23.18 -22.69
C LYS A 115 0.86 -24.39 -21.76
N ASP A 116 1.73 -25.36 -22.04
CA ASP A 116 1.92 -26.54 -21.20
C ASP A 116 2.45 -26.17 -19.81
N PHE A 117 3.34 -25.16 -19.74
CA PHE A 117 3.78 -24.58 -18.48
C PHE A 117 2.62 -23.95 -17.70
N MET A 118 1.79 -23.12 -18.36
CA MET A 118 0.63 -22.49 -17.70
C MET A 118 -0.32 -23.54 -17.13
N GLN A 119 -0.64 -24.57 -17.92
CA GLN A 119 -1.49 -25.67 -17.47
C GLN A 119 -0.88 -26.40 -16.27
N LYS A 120 0.41 -26.74 -16.34
CA LYS A 120 1.13 -27.46 -15.28
C LYS A 120 1.14 -26.71 -13.95
N HIS A 121 1.27 -25.38 -13.97
CA HIS A 121 1.36 -24.55 -12.75
C HIS A 121 0.03 -23.86 -12.39
N GLY A 122 -1.07 -24.21 -13.07
CA GLY A 122 -2.40 -23.68 -12.77
C GLY A 122 -2.58 -22.20 -13.10
N ILE A 123 -1.81 -21.66 -14.04
CA ILE A 123 -1.91 -20.27 -14.49
C ILE A 123 -3.07 -20.14 -15.49
N PRO A 124 -4.06 -19.25 -15.25
CA PRO A 124 -5.20 -19.09 -16.13
C PRO A 124 -4.79 -18.70 -17.56
N THR A 125 -5.23 -19.48 -18.55
CA THR A 125 -5.03 -19.19 -19.98
C THR A 125 -6.21 -19.72 -20.81
N ALA A 126 -6.26 -19.40 -22.11
CA ALA A 126 -7.24 -19.95 -23.04
C ALA A 126 -7.20 -21.48 -23.06
N ARG A 127 -8.35 -22.14 -23.21
CA ARG A 127 -8.37 -23.59 -23.52
C ARG A 127 -7.56 -23.81 -24.79
N TYR A 128 -6.71 -24.83 -24.82
CA TYR A 128 -5.83 -25.05 -25.95
C TYR A 128 -5.51 -26.53 -26.16
N ALA A 129 -4.96 -26.84 -27.33
CA ALA A 129 -4.23 -28.07 -27.60
C ALA A 129 -3.06 -27.80 -28.55
N ASN A 130 -1.94 -28.48 -28.30
CA ASN A 130 -0.71 -28.38 -29.08
C ASN A 130 -0.62 -29.56 -30.06
N PHE A 131 -0.18 -29.29 -31.29
CA PHE A 131 -0.03 -30.33 -32.32
C PHE A 131 1.27 -30.15 -33.11
N ASP A 132 1.94 -31.27 -33.36
CA ASP A 132 3.07 -31.45 -34.27
C ASP A 132 2.71 -32.23 -35.55
N ASP A 133 1.46 -32.71 -35.62
CA ASP A 133 0.92 -33.50 -36.72
C ASP A 133 -0.35 -32.83 -37.29
N TYR A 134 -0.32 -32.55 -38.60
CA TYR A 134 -1.39 -31.85 -39.29
C TYR A 134 -2.73 -32.59 -39.24
N GLU A 135 -2.74 -33.92 -39.41
CA GLU A 135 -4.00 -34.68 -39.42
C GLU A 135 -4.64 -34.72 -38.03
N LYS A 136 -3.84 -34.80 -36.96
CA LYS A 136 -4.34 -34.67 -35.59
C LYS A 136 -4.88 -33.27 -35.30
N ALA A 137 -4.17 -32.22 -35.73
CA ALA A 137 -4.61 -30.84 -35.56
C ALA A 137 -5.94 -30.58 -36.29
N LYS A 138 -6.06 -31.08 -37.52
CA LYS A 138 -7.30 -31.00 -38.30
C LYS A 138 -8.45 -31.75 -37.63
N ALA A 139 -8.21 -32.98 -37.17
CA ALA A 139 -9.23 -33.77 -36.47
C ALA A 139 -9.66 -33.12 -35.14
N TYR A 140 -8.79 -32.32 -34.51
CA TYR A 140 -9.16 -31.51 -33.35
C TYR A 140 -10.03 -30.31 -33.75
N LEU A 141 -9.65 -29.55 -34.79
CA LEU A 141 -10.45 -28.44 -35.34
C LEU A 141 -11.86 -28.88 -35.79
N GLU A 142 -12.03 -30.13 -36.21
CA GLU A 142 -13.35 -30.67 -36.55
C GLU A 142 -14.25 -30.93 -35.33
N LYS A 143 -13.68 -31.01 -34.12
CA LYS A 143 -14.38 -31.38 -32.88
C LYS A 143 -14.55 -30.24 -31.88
N VAL A 144 -13.83 -29.13 -32.03
CA VAL A 144 -13.92 -28.00 -31.10
C VAL A 144 -15.33 -27.38 -31.13
N ASP A 145 -15.83 -26.99 -29.95
CA ASP A 145 -17.14 -26.38 -29.75
C ASP A 145 -17.06 -24.85 -29.52
N TYR A 146 -15.92 -24.25 -29.83
CA TYR A 146 -15.62 -22.83 -29.61
C TYR A 146 -14.87 -22.20 -30.80
N GLN A 147 -14.90 -20.88 -30.90
CA GLN A 147 -14.12 -20.12 -31.89
C GLN A 147 -12.62 -20.22 -31.57
N VAL A 148 -11.79 -20.42 -32.58
CA VAL A 148 -10.37 -20.73 -32.39
C VAL A 148 -9.44 -19.61 -32.83
N VAL A 149 -8.25 -19.60 -32.23
CA VAL A 149 -7.07 -18.88 -32.69
C VAL A 149 -5.99 -19.90 -32.98
N LEU A 150 -5.35 -19.79 -34.14
CA LEU A 150 -4.23 -20.64 -34.53
C LEU A 150 -2.94 -19.83 -34.39
N LYS A 151 -2.00 -20.36 -33.61
CA LYS A 151 -0.69 -19.73 -33.40
C LYS A 151 0.43 -20.67 -33.83
N ALA A 152 1.27 -20.22 -34.76
CA ALA A 152 2.52 -20.89 -35.09
C ALA A 152 3.46 -20.87 -33.86
N ASP A 153 4.13 -21.99 -33.61
CA ASP A 153 5.04 -22.16 -32.47
C ASP A 153 6.40 -21.54 -32.77
N GLY A 154 6.83 -20.55 -31.99
CA GLY A 154 8.07 -19.81 -32.25
C GLY A 154 7.88 -18.34 -32.59
N ILE A 155 8.99 -17.69 -32.95
CA ILE A 155 9.10 -16.23 -33.12
C ILE A 155 8.74 -15.86 -34.56
N ALA A 156 7.45 -15.64 -34.79
CA ALA A 156 6.91 -15.24 -36.11
C ALA A 156 6.69 -13.71 -36.22
N ALA A 157 7.40 -12.90 -35.44
CA ALA A 157 7.29 -11.43 -35.39
C ALA A 157 5.84 -10.90 -35.31
N GLY A 158 4.98 -11.58 -34.54
CA GLY A 158 3.55 -11.24 -34.37
C GLY A 158 2.65 -11.57 -35.57
N LYS A 159 3.18 -12.10 -36.68
CA LYS A 159 2.41 -12.46 -37.88
C LYS A 159 1.88 -13.89 -37.86
N GLY A 160 2.43 -14.75 -37.02
CA GLY A 160 2.03 -16.16 -36.89
C GLY A 160 0.79 -16.40 -36.03
N VAL A 161 -0.10 -15.42 -35.87
CA VAL A 161 -1.37 -15.53 -35.12
C VAL A 161 -2.52 -15.28 -36.09
N LEU A 162 -3.32 -16.30 -36.34
CA LEU A 162 -4.48 -16.26 -37.25
C LEU A 162 -5.76 -16.45 -36.45
N ILE A 163 -6.74 -15.57 -36.66
CA ILE A 163 -8.04 -15.57 -35.97
C ILE A 163 -9.13 -15.85 -37.03
N PRO A 164 -9.34 -17.12 -37.42
CA PRO A 164 -10.40 -17.48 -38.35
C PRO A 164 -11.78 -17.24 -37.75
N THR A 165 -12.73 -16.84 -38.58
CA THR A 165 -14.13 -16.62 -38.19
C THR A 165 -15.05 -17.78 -38.60
N THR A 166 -14.57 -18.67 -39.47
CA THR A 166 -15.29 -19.88 -39.91
C THR A 166 -14.42 -21.13 -39.80
N GLN A 167 -15.05 -22.31 -39.85
CA GLN A 167 -14.32 -23.58 -39.82
C GLN A 167 -13.46 -23.78 -41.07
N GLU A 168 -13.94 -23.32 -42.23
CA GLU A 168 -13.19 -23.35 -43.48
C GLU A 168 -11.94 -22.47 -43.40
N GLU A 169 -12.08 -21.25 -42.86
CA GLU A 169 -10.95 -20.35 -42.62
C GLU A 169 -9.94 -20.97 -41.64
N ALA A 170 -10.41 -21.65 -40.60
CA ALA A 170 -9.54 -22.32 -39.62
C ALA A 170 -8.75 -23.47 -40.25
N GLN A 171 -9.38 -24.27 -41.11
CA GLN A 171 -8.69 -25.34 -41.85
C GLN A 171 -7.66 -24.78 -42.82
N GLU A 172 -7.97 -23.68 -43.50
CA GLU A 172 -7.02 -23.04 -44.42
C GLU A 172 -5.84 -22.42 -43.66
N ALA A 173 -6.11 -21.69 -42.57
CA ALA A 173 -5.08 -21.19 -41.67
C ALA A 173 -4.14 -22.30 -41.17
N LEU A 174 -4.69 -23.47 -40.85
CA LEU A 174 -3.90 -24.63 -40.41
C LEU A 174 -2.95 -25.14 -41.52
N LYS A 175 -3.42 -25.22 -42.77
CA LYS A 175 -2.58 -25.61 -43.91
C LYS A 175 -1.45 -24.61 -44.13
N VAL A 176 -1.78 -23.33 -44.11
CA VAL A 176 -0.80 -22.23 -44.29
C VAL A 176 0.32 -22.33 -43.24
N ILE A 177 -0.03 -22.63 -41.99
CA ILE A 177 0.95 -22.80 -40.91
C ILE A 177 1.77 -24.09 -41.10
N MET A 178 1.13 -25.25 -41.21
CA MET A 178 1.81 -26.56 -41.05
C MET A 178 2.27 -27.21 -42.36
N LEU A 179 1.54 -27.00 -43.47
CA LEU A 179 1.86 -27.62 -44.77
C LEU A 179 2.66 -26.67 -45.67
N GLU A 180 2.21 -25.43 -45.79
CA GLU A 180 2.88 -24.42 -46.63
C GLU A 180 4.10 -23.83 -45.93
N LYS A 181 4.20 -24.00 -44.60
CA LYS A 181 5.30 -23.51 -43.76
C LYS A 181 5.61 -22.05 -44.02
N GLN A 182 4.58 -21.21 -44.13
CA GLN A 182 4.75 -19.78 -44.41
C GLN A 182 5.65 -19.08 -43.36
N PHE A 183 5.69 -19.63 -42.14
CA PHE A 183 6.51 -19.14 -41.03
C PHE A 183 7.79 -19.96 -40.80
N GLY A 184 8.24 -20.73 -41.79
CA GLY A 184 9.44 -21.56 -41.70
C GLY A 184 9.31 -22.66 -40.63
N ASP A 185 10.37 -22.85 -39.84
CA ASP A 185 10.39 -23.87 -38.78
C ASP A 185 9.37 -23.62 -37.67
N ALA A 186 8.87 -22.38 -37.53
CA ALA A 186 7.80 -22.06 -36.61
C ALA A 186 6.45 -22.70 -36.97
N GLY A 187 6.32 -23.20 -38.21
CA GLY A 187 5.16 -23.95 -38.68
C GLY A 187 5.19 -25.45 -38.35
N ASN A 188 6.28 -25.97 -37.75
CA ASN A 188 6.39 -27.39 -37.42
C ASN A 188 5.40 -27.83 -36.32
N SER A 189 5.00 -26.90 -35.46
CA SER A 189 3.99 -27.10 -34.43
C SER A 189 3.02 -25.91 -34.40
N VAL A 190 1.80 -26.18 -33.95
CA VAL A 190 0.72 -25.19 -33.84
C VAL A 190 0.03 -25.31 -32.49
N VAL A 191 -0.34 -24.16 -31.92
CA VAL A 191 -1.28 -24.06 -30.81
C VAL A 191 -2.64 -23.71 -31.39
N ILE A 192 -3.64 -24.54 -31.13
CA ILE A 192 -5.05 -24.21 -31.38
C ILE A 192 -5.64 -23.85 -30.02
N GLU A 193 -6.08 -22.60 -29.87
CA GLU A 193 -6.63 -22.10 -28.61
C GLU A 193 -8.00 -21.46 -28.77
N GLU A 194 -8.74 -21.36 -27.68
CA GLU A 194 -9.99 -20.63 -27.59
C GLU A 194 -9.78 -19.13 -27.84
N PHE A 195 -10.61 -18.57 -28.72
CA PHE A 195 -10.74 -17.13 -28.89
C PHE A 195 -11.36 -16.52 -27.63
N LEU A 196 -10.61 -15.61 -27.01
CA LEU A 196 -11.02 -14.91 -25.81
C LEU A 196 -11.45 -13.49 -26.16
N GLU A 197 -12.54 -13.05 -25.54
CA GLU A 197 -13.05 -11.69 -25.65
C GLU A 197 -12.81 -10.93 -24.34
N GLY A 198 -12.35 -9.69 -24.46
CA GLY A 198 -12.04 -8.84 -23.31
C GLY A 198 -11.07 -7.71 -23.67
N ASP A 199 -10.79 -6.86 -22.69
CA ASP A 199 -9.74 -5.84 -22.82
C ASP A 199 -8.36 -6.49 -22.63
N GLU A 200 -7.44 -6.19 -23.54
CA GLU A 200 -6.03 -6.59 -23.43
C GLU A 200 -5.26 -5.56 -22.58
N ILE A 201 -4.47 -6.06 -21.63
CA ILE A 201 -3.47 -5.29 -20.88
C ILE A 201 -2.15 -6.05 -20.88
N SER A 202 -1.05 -5.32 -20.65
CA SER A 202 0.28 -5.89 -20.46
C SER A 202 0.84 -5.52 -19.10
N ILE A 203 1.42 -6.50 -18.42
CA ILE A 203 2.17 -6.32 -17.18
C ILE A 203 3.63 -6.65 -17.47
N LEU A 204 4.51 -5.66 -17.28
CA LEU A 204 5.95 -5.85 -17.40
C LEU A 204 6.52 -6.07 -16.00
N THR A 205 7.03 -7.27 -15.75
CA THR A 205 7.52 -7.70 -14.43
C THR A 205 9.03 -7.77 -14.44
N ILE A 206 9.71 -6.90 -13.69
CA ILE A 206 11.15 -7.02 -13.43
C ILE A 206 11.33 -8.17 -12.44
N SER A 207 12.15 -9.16 -12.79
CA SER A 207 12.37 -10.35 -11.96
C SER A 207 13.85 -10.67 -11.85
N ASP A 208 14.26 -11.14 -10.68
CA ASP A 208 15.57 -11.73 -10.45
C ASP A 208 15.51 -13.28 -10.37
N GLY A 209 14.33 -13.85 -10.61
CA GLY A 209 14.06 -15.28 -10.54
C GLY A 209 13.60 -15.77 -9.17
N TYR A 210 13.60 -14.91 -8.15
CA TYR A 210 13.15 -15.18 -6.78
C TYR A 210 12.16 -14.13 -6.28
N SER A 211 12.52 -12.86 -6.43
CA SER A 211 11.73 -11.66 -6.17
C SER A 211 11.41 -10.95 -7.49
N TYR A 212 10.39 -10.10 -7.48
CA TYR A 212 9.93 -9.40 -8.66
C TYR A 212 9.22 -8.10 -8.32
N PHE A 213 9.09 -7.23 -9.32
CA PHE A 213 8.38 -5.95 -9.25
C PHE A 213 7.54 -5.74 -10.52
N ASN A 214 6.24 -5.49 -10.35
CA ASN A 214 5.32 -5.22 -11.45
C ASN A 214 5.36 -3.73 -11.80
N LEU A 215 5.76 -3.40 -13.05
CA LEU A 215 5.61 -2.04 -13.58
C LEU A 215 4.13 -1.72 -13.81
N PRO A 216 3.76 -0.42 -13.89
CA PRO A 216 2.38 -0.02 -14.13
C PRO A 216 1.75 -0.73 -15.33
N PRO A 217 0.50 -1.21 -15.22
CA PRO A 217 -0.17 -1.91 -16.31
C PRO A 217 -0.29 -1.00 -17.53
N ALA A 218 0.12 -1.51 -18.68
CA ALA A 218 0.00 -0.77 -19.93
C ALA A 218 -1.07 -1.37 -20.83
N GLN A 219 -1.60 -0.57 -21.74
CA GLN A 219 -2.41 -1.06 -22.84
C GLN A 219 -1.86 -0.48 -24.13
N ASP A 220 -1.58 -1.36 -25.10
CA ASP A 220 -1.01 -1.00 -26.39
C ASP A 220 -2.08 -0.98 -27.49
N HIS A 221 -1.73 -0.34 -28.61
CA HIS A 221 -2.56 -0.26 -29.79
C HIS A 221 -1.84 -0.91 -30.97
N LYS A 222 -2.06 -2.21 -31.18
CA LYS A 222 -1.38 -3.02 -32.22
C LYS A 222 -1.81 -2.66 -33.65
N ARG A 223 -3.04 -2.23 -33.86
CA ARG A 223 -3.60 -2.00 -35.22
C ARG A 223 -3.13 -0.68 -35.81
N ILE A 224 -2.83 -0.68 -37.12
CA ILE A 224 -2.33 0.50 -37.84
C ILE A 224 -3.36 1.63 -37.85
N GLY A 225 -4.64 1.33 -38.08
CA GLY A 225 -5.71 2.30 -38.25
C GLY A 225 -6.42 2.71 -36.95
N GLU A 226 -7.06 3.87 -37.00
CA GLU A 226 -7.95 4.36 -35.94
C GLU A 226 -9.14 3.41 -35.73
N ASN A 227 -9.71 3.41 -34.53
CA ASN A 227 -10.70 2.44 -34.05
C ASN A 227 -10.23 0.98 -34.15
N ASP A 228 -8.92 0.78 -34.07
CA ASP A 228 -8.24 -0.52 -34.14
C ASP A 228 -8.53 -1.29 -35.45
N THR A 229 -8.50 -0.58 -36.57
CA THR A 229 -8.73 -1.12 -37.91
C THR A 229 -7.41 -1.42 -38.66
N GLY A 230 -7.49 -2.19 -39.74
CA GLY A 230 -6.32 -2.50 -40.59
C GLY A 230 -5.41 -3.59 -40.03
N LEU A 231 -4.20 -3.72 -40.57
CA LEU A 231 -3.25 -4.78 -40.21
C LEU A 231 -2.68 -4.61 -38.80
N ASN A 232 -2.29 -5.73 -38.17
CA ASN A 232 -1.50 -5.71 -36.95
C ASN A 232 -0.09 -5.17 -37.23
N THR A 233 0.45 -4.44 -36.26
CA THR A 233 1.78 -3.83 -36.27
C THR A 233 2.55 -4.26 -35.02
N GLY A 234 3.77 -3.76 -34.86
CA GLY A 234 4.51 -3.91 -33.59
C GLY A 234 3.95 -3.05 -32.45
N GLY A 235 2.95 -2.18 -32.70
CA GLY A 235 2.37 -1.24 -31.74
C GLY A 235 2.50 0.20 -32.22
N MET A 236 1.36 0.91 -32.35
CA MET A 236 1.25 2.31 -32.79
C MET A 236 1.17 3.32 -31.62
N GLY A 237 1.07 2.82 -30.39
CA GLY A 237 1.08 3.62 -29.18
C GLY A 237 0.71 2.78 -27.97
N ALA A 238 0.92 3.34 -26.78
CA ALA A 238 0.56 2.72 -25.52
C ALA A 238 0.29 3.78 -24.45
N TYR A 239 -0.45 3.42 -23.41
CA TYR A 239 -0.65 4.25 -22.22
C TYR A 239 -0.58 3.43 -20.95
N ALA A 240 -0.19 4.07 -19.85
CA ALA A 240 -0.09 3.47 -18.53
C ALA A 240 -0.27 4.54 -17.43
N PRO A 241 -0.77 4.19 -16.23
CA PRO A 241 -1.50 2.97 -15.92
C PRO A 241 -2.79 2.84 -16.76
N ALA A 242 -3.12 1.62 -17.19
CA ALA A 242 -4.37 1.35 -17.90
C ALA A 242 -5.55 1.41 -16.91
N PRO A 243 -6.57 2.29 -17.10
CA PRO A 243 -7.64 2.47 -16.11
C PRO A 243 -8.49 1.21 -15.85
N VAL A 244 -8.54 0.29 -16.81
CA VAL A 244 -9.24 -1.00 -16.66
C VAL A 244 -8.56 -1.92 -15.62
N ALA A 245 -7.27 -1.72 -15.37
CA ALA A 245 -6.48 -2.49 -14.41
C ALA A 245 -6.63 -1.90 -12.99
N THR A 246 -7.81 -2.07 -12.40
CA THR A 246 -8.08 -1.66 -11.00
C THR A 246 -7.14 -2.34 -10.01
N PRO A 247 -6.88 -1.76 -8.82
CA PRO A 247 -6.01 -2.38 -7.79
C PRO A 247 -6.38 -3.83 -7.48
N LYS A 248 -7.67 -4.11 -7.25
CA LYS A 248 -8.19 -5.47 -7.03
C LYS A 248 -7.87 -6.44 -8.17
N LEU A 249 -7.97 -5.97 -9.42
CA LEU A 249 -7.64 -6.79 -10.57
C LEU A 249 -6.13 -7.04 -10.69
N LEU A 250 -5.30 -6.04 -10.35
CA LEU A 250 -3.85 -6.20 -10.28
C LEU A 250 -3.44 -7.21 -9.21
N GLU A 251 -4.06 -7.19 -8.03
CA GLU A 251 -3.84 -8.22 -7.00
C GLU A 251 -4.25 -9.61 -7.47
N GLN A 252 -5.38 -9.72 -8.17
CA GLN A 252 -5.81 -10.98 -8.76
C GLN A 252 -4.80 -11.49 -9.80
N ILE A 253 -4.32 -10.60 -10.68
CA ILE A 253 -3.30 -10.91 -11.68
C ILE A 253 -2.00 -11.33 -10.98
N ASP A 254 -1.60 -10.64 -9.92
CA ASP A 254 -0.38 -10.99 -9.20
C ASP A 254 -0.47 -12.39 -8.58
N ARG A 255 -1.56 -12.66 -7.86
CA ARG A 255 -1.80 -13.94 -7.17
C ARG A 255 -1.98 -15.11 -8.13
N ASP A 256 -2.74 -14.93 -9.20
CA ASP A 256 -3.19 -16.02 -10.07
C ASP A 256 -2.30 -16.18 -11.31
N VAL A 257 -1.56 -15.14 -11.70
CA VAL A 257 -0.74 -15.13 -12.93
C VAL A 257 0.74 -14.87 -12.63
N ILE A 258 1.11 -13.69 -12.12
CA ILE A 258 2.52 -13.27 -12.08
C ILE A 258 3.32 -14.12 -11.09
N LYS A 259 2.85 -14.20 -9.84
CA LYS A 259 3.52 -14.97 -8.79
C LYS A 259 3.64 -16.45 -9.15
N PRO A 260 2.57 -17.15 -9.60
CA PRO A 260 2.69 -18.54 -10.04
C PRO A 260 3.61 -18.72 -11.25
N SER A 261 3.73 -17.71 -12.13
CA SER A 261 4.68 -17.74 -13.25
C SER A 261 6.11 -17.74 -12.76
N ILE A 262 6.51 -16.74 -11.96
CA ILE A 262 7.88 -16.65 -11.44
C ILE A 262 8.22 -17.87 -10.57
N ASP A 263 7.30 -18.28 -9.69
CA ASP A 263 7.50 -19.46 -8.84
C ASP A 263 7.57 -20.76 -9.65
N GLY A 264 6.73 -20.90 -10.68
CA GLY A 264 6.71 -22.06 -11.57
C GLY A 264 7.99 -22.18 -12.39
N MET A 265 8.46 -21.06 -12.95
CA MET A 265 9.71 -20.96 -13.70
C MET A 265 10.90 -21.41 -12.84
N ARG A 266 10.96 -20.92 -11.59
CA ARG A 266 11.96 -21.35 -10.60
C ARG A 266 11.84 -22.83 -10.24
N LYS A 267 10.63 -23.35 -9.98
CA LYS A 267 10.38 -24.77 -9.66
C LYS A 267 10.83 -25.69 -10.80
N ASP A 268 10.69 -25.25 -12.04
CA ASP A 268 11.12 -25.97 -13.24
C ASP A 268 12.62 -25.78 -13.57
N LYS A 269 13.38 -25.15 -12.66
CA LYS A 269 14.82 -24.89 -12.81
C LYS A 269 15.15 -23.98 -13.99
N LEU A 270 14.22 -23.08 -14.30
CA LEU A 270 14.33 -22.04 -15.32
C LEU A 270 14.11 -20.66 -14.67
N PRO A 271 14.87 -20.26 -13.63
CA PRO A 271 14.67 -18.98 -12.98
C PRO A 271 14.76 -17.84 -13.99
N PHE A 272 13.78 -16.93 -13.94
CA PHE A 272 13.63 -15.87 -14.92
C PHE A 272 14.24 -14.56 -14.41
N VAL A 273 15.37 -14.16 -15.00
CA VAL A 273 16.03 -12.87 -14.75
C VAL A 273 15.71 -11.93 -15.90
N GLY A 274 15.38 -10.66 -15.62
CA GLY A 274 15.06 -9.66 -16.65
C GLY A 274 13.61 -9.19 -16.56
N VAL A 275 12.99 -8.90 -17.71
CA VAL A 275 11.57 -8.52 -17.77
C VAL A 275 10.71 -9.62 -18.35
N LEU A 276 9.79 -10.13 -17.55
CA LEU A 276 8.70 -10.97 -18.02
C LEU A 276 7.54 -10.06 -18.40
N PHE A 277 7.32 -9.91 -19.70
CA PHE A 277 6.11 -9.29 -20.22
C PHE A 277 5.01 -10.34 -20.25
N THR A 278 3.90 -10.06 -19.59
CA THR A 278 2.72 -10.93 -19.60
C THR A 278 1.58 -10.21 -20.29
N GLY A 279 1.18 -10.72 -21.46
CA GLY A 279 -0.03 -10.26 -22.16
C GLY A 279 -1.26 -10.91 -21.53
N ILE A 280 -2.20 -10.12 -21.03
CA ILE A 280 -3.37 -10.60 -20.29
C ILE A 280 -4.62 -10.06 -20.95
N ILE A 281 -5.61 -10.93 -21.14
CA ILE A 281 -6.95 -10.54 -21.54
C ILE A 281 -7.91 -10.63 -20.36
N LEU A 282 -8.69 -9.57 -20.17
CA LEU A 282 -9.67 -9.43 -19.10
C LEU A 282 -11.02 -9.97 -19.56
N THR A 283 -11.24 -11.27 -19.35
CA THR A 283 -12.48 -11.93 -19.75
C THR A 283 -13.54 -11.80 -18.66
N LYS A 284 -14.80 -12.13 -18.99
CA LYS A 284 -15.89 -12.26 -18.02
C LYS A 284 -15.60 -13.24 -16.87
N ASP A 285 -14.70 -14.20 -17.09
CA ASP A 285 -14.33 -15.24 -16.12
C ASP A 285 -13.04 -14.89 -15.36
N GLY A 286 -12.50 -13.67 -15.55
CA GLY A 286 -11.26 -13.19 -14.94
C GLY A 286 -10.09 -13.02 -15.93
N PRO A 287 -8.91 -12.62 -15.43
CA PRO A 287 -7.71 -12.43 -16.23
C PRO A 287 -7.15 -13.76 -16.74
N LYS A 288 -6.83 -13.82 -18.03
CA LYS A 288 -6.20 -14.99 -18.68
C LYS A 288 -4.97 -14.57 -19.45
N VAL A 289 -3.89 -15.34 -19.34
CA VAL A 289 -2.66 -15.09 -20.08
C VAL A 289 -2.83 -15.45 -21.55
N LEU A 290 -2.50 -14.51 -22.43
CA LEU A 290 -2.43 -14.70 -23.87
C LEU A 290 -1.07 -15.22 -24.32
N GLU A 291 0.00 -14.62 -23.79
CA GLU A 291 1.39 -14.90 -24.16
C GLU A 291 2.38 -14.34 -23.12
N TYR A 292 3.60 -14.90 -23.13
CA TYR A 292 4.77 -14.32 -22.48
C TYR A 292 5.71 -13.77 -23.54
N ASN A 293 6.26 -12.58 -23.29
CA ASN A 293 7.48 -12.11 -23.93
C ASN A 293 8.56 -11.97 -22.87
N VAL A 294 9.81 -12.23 -23.22
CA VAL A 294 10.91 -12.37 -22.25
C VAL A 294 11.81 -11.14 -22.18
N ARG A 295 11.25 -10.01 -22.61
CA ARG A 295 11.91 -8.70 -22.68
C ARG A 295 10.88 -7.58 -22.54
N PHE A 296 11.39 -6.36 -22.42
CA PHE A 296 10.59 -5.13 -22.41
C PHE A 296 9.74 -4.96 -23.71
N GLY A 297 8.50 -4.47 -23.58
CA GLY A 297 7.61 -4.17 -24.71
C GLY A 297 8.07 -2.96 -25.56
N ASP A 298 7.58 -2.81 -26.78
CA ASP A 298 7.80 -1.61 -27.60
C ASP A 298 6.48 -1.34 -28.35
N PRO A 299 5.70 -0.28 -28.02
CA PRO A 299 6.11 0.95 -27.34
C PRO A 299 5.82 1.04 -25.83
N GLU A 300 5.55 -0.07 -25.15
CA GLU A 300 5.21 -0.05 -23.71
C GLU A 300 6.35 0.49 -22.86
N THR A 301 7.60 0.17 -23.21
CA THR A 301 8.79 0.67 -22.47
C THR A 301 8.88 2.19 -22.47
N GLN A 302 8.64 2.81 -23.63
CA GLN A 302 8.58 4.26 -23.80
C GLN A 302 7.49 4.91 -22.94
N THR A 303 6.51 4.12 -22.49
CA THR A 303 5.36 4.55 -21.70
C THR A 303 5.59 4.32 -20.21
N VAL A 304 6.10 3.15 -19.80
CA VAL A 304 6.23 2.80 -18.37
C VAL A 304 7.49 3.36 -17.71
N LEU A 305 8.63 3.46 -18.42
CA LEU A 305 9.86 3.97 -17.80
C LEU A 305 9.78 5.43 -17.35
N PRO A 306 9.09 6.35 -18.07
CA PRO A 306 8.86 7.71 -17.58
C PRO A 306 8.06 7.82 -16.29
N LEU A 307 7.34 6.76 -15.88
CA LEU A 307 6.60 6.71 -14.62
C LEU A 307 7.48 6.30 -13.43
N LEU A 308 8.72 5.86 -13.65
CA LEU A 308 9.67 5.65 -12.55
C LEU A 308 10.06 7.01 -11.95
N THR A 309 10.11 7.09 -10.62
CA THR A 309 10.61 8.27 -9.93
C THR A 309 12.09 8.53 -10.25
N GLU A 310 12.53 9.75 -9.96
CA GLU A 310 13.89 10.22 -10.17
C GLU A 310 14.90 9.52 -9.24
N ASP A 311 14.48 9.08 -8.04
CA ASP A 311 15.31 8.35 -7.08
C ASP A 311 15.44 6.85 -7.37
N THR A 312 14.68 6.32 -8.34
CA THR A 312 14.84 4.94 -8.82
C THR A 312 16.05 4.83 -9.76
N ASP A 313 17.18 4.35 -9.23
CA ASP A 313 18.39 4.09 -10.03
C ASP A 313 18.24 2.79 -10.85
N LEU A 314 17.85 2.93 -12.12
CA LEU A 314 17.56 1.79 -13.00
C LEU A 314 18.78 0.88 -13.23
N ALA A 315 20.00 1.41 -13.17
CA ALA A 315 21.21 0.61 -13.37
C ALA A 315 21.46 -0.31 -12.17
N GLU A 316 21.28 0.21 -10.95
CA GLU A 316 21.35 -0.60 -9.72
C GLU A 316 20.23 -1.64 -9.68
N VAL A 317 19.01 -1.30 -10.13
CA VAL A 317 17.89 -2.25 -10.22
C VAL A 317 18.21 -3.40 -11.16
N PHE A 318 18.71 -3.11 -12.36
CA PHE A 318 19.07 -4.14 -13.33
C PHE A 318 20.27 -4.98 -12.87
N LEU A 319 21.25 -4.38 -12.22
CA LEU A 319 22.38 -5.09 -11.64
C LEU A 319 21.94 -6.00 -10.49
N ALA A 320 21.11 -5.50 -9.56
CA ALA A 320 20.55 -6.27 -8.47
C ALA A 320 19.74 -7.48 -8.97
N ALA A 321 18.93 -7.29 -10.02
CA ALA A 321 18.21 -8.39 -10.65
C ALA A 321 19.14 -9.40 -11.33
N ALA A 322 20.17 -8.95 -12.03
CA ALA A 322 21.18 -9.83 -12.64
C ALA A 322 22.00 -10.61 -11.59
N GLU A 323 22.05 -10.11 -10.35
CA GLU A 323 22.75 -10.71 -9.20
C GLU A 323 21.83 -11.44 -8.22
N HIS A 324 20.55 -11.65 -8.56
CA HIS A 324 19.57 -12.37 -7.72
C HIS A 324 19.30 -11.72 -6.34
N ARG A 325 19.26 -10.39 -6.28
CA ARG A 325 19.07 -9.60 -5.06
C ARG A 325 18.17 -8.37 -5.29
N LEU A 326 17.15 -8.49 -6.13
CA LEU A 326 16.26 -7.38 -6.48
C LEU A 326 15.49 -6.86 -5.25
N ASP A 327 15.28 -7.67 -4.23
CA ASP A 327 14.75 -7.30 -2.92
C ASP A 327 15.66 -6.37 -2.09
N SER A 328 16.92 -6.18 -2.52
CA SER A 328 17.88 -5.26 -1.87
C SER A 328 17.80 -3.81 -2.37
N VAL A 329 16.94 -3.53 -3.36
CA VAL A 329 16.78 -2.20 -3.96
C VAL A 329 15.32 -1.78 -3.95
N GLU A 330 15.09 -0.47 -3.91
CA GLU A 330 13.74 0.11 -3.91
C GLU A 330 13.40 0.61 -5.32
N ILE A 331 12.21 0.27 -5.81
CA ILE A 331 11.67 0.74 -7.09
C ILE A 331 10.41 1.52 -6.81
N LYS A 332 10.37 2.79 -7.19
CA LYS A 332 9.22 3.68 -6.95
C LYS A 332 8.63 4.18 -8.27
N ILE A 333 7.30 4.28 -8.26
CA ILE A 333 6.50 4.83 -9.35
C ILE A 333 5.95 6.19 -8.93
N LYS A 334 5.89 7.13 -9.87
CA LYS A 334 5.24 8.42 -9.69
C LYS A 334 3.75 8.23 -9.38
N GLU A 335 3.32 8.70 -8.22
CA GLU A 335 1.92 8.66 -7.83
C GLU A 335 1.07 9.61 -8.68
N ASN A 336 -0.19 9.25 -8.90
CA ASN A 336 -1.18 10.06 -9.62
C ASN A 336 -0.70 10.59 -10.97
N CYS A 337 0.13 9.80 -11.68
CA CYS A 337 0.67 10.15 -12.98
C CYS A 337 0.31 9.10 -14.03
N PHE A 338 0.04 9.57 -15.24
CA PHE A 338 -0.19 8.77 -16.43
C PHE A 338 0.87 9.11 -17.47
N ALA A 339 1.21 8.11 -18.29
CA ALA A 339 2.08 8.24 -19.43
C ALA A 339 1.35 7.78 -20.70
N THR A 340 1.64 8.41 -21.82
CA THR A 340 1.14 7.99 -23.14
C THR A 340 2.22 8.15 -24.18
N THR A 341 2.38 7.14 -25.03
CA THR A 341 3.27 7.15 -26.19
C THR A 341 2.47 7.05 -27.48
N VAL A 342 2.77 7.93 -28.44
CA VAL A 342 2.25 7.89 -29.83
C VAL A 342 3.41 7.61 -30.77
N VAL A 343 3.31 6.54 -31.56
CA VAL A 343 4.33 6.15 -32.55
C VAL A 343 4.03 6.79 -33.90
N LEU A 344 5.05 7.41 -34.49
CA LEU A 344 5.07 7.84 -35.88
C LEU A 344 5.78 6.76 -36.72
N ALA A 345 5.08 6.28 -37.73
CA ALA A 345 5.54 5.30 -38.70
C ALA A 345 5.83 5.95 -40.06
N ALA A 346 6.66 5.28 -40.86
CA ALA A 346 6.86 5.62 -42.27
C ALA A 346 5.58 5.32 -43.08
N GLY A 347 5.26 6.16 -44.05
CA GLY A 347 4.14 5.93 -44.95
C GLY A 347 4.23 4.57 -45.65
N GLY A 348 3.15 3.79 -45.60
CA GLY A 348 3.07 2.42 -46.14
C GLY A 348 3.28 1.31 -45.10
N TYR A 349 3.77 1.61 -43.89
CA TYR A 349 3.84 0.64 -42.80
C TYR A 349 2.43 0.15 -42.38
N PRO A 350 2.19 -1.15 -42.10
CA PRO A 350 3.15 -2.26 -41.92
C PRO A 350 3.57 -3.02 -43.18
N GLU A 351 3.16 -2.57 -44.36
CA GLU A 351 3.56 -3.14 -45.65
C GLU A 351 4.90 -2.55 -46.11
N SER A 352 5.08 -2.35 -47.42
CA SER A 352 6.28 -1.73 -47.98
C SER A 352 6.31 -0.23 -47.69
N TYR A 353 7.41 0.25 -47.15
CA TYR A 353 7.64 1.66 -46.81
C TYR A 353 8.99 2.15 -47.32
N GLN A 354 9.12 3.46 -47.52
CA GLN A 354 10.38 4.10 -47.91
C GLN A 354 11.28 4.39 -46.70
N LYS A 355 12.60 4.36 -46.93
CA LYS A 355 13.65 4.73 -45.96
C LYS A 355 14.47 5.89 -46.51
N GLY A 356 15.19 6.59 -45.64
CA GLY A 356 16.12 7.66 -46.02
C GLY A 356 15.50 9.06 -46.07
N GLU A 357 14.30 9.24 -45.52
CA GLU A 357 13.68 10.56 -45.39
C GLU A 357 14.29 11.32 -44.22
N GLU A 358 14.64 12.60 -44.43
CA GLU A 358 15.19 13.45 -43.38
C GLU A 358 14.13 13.74 -42.30
N ILE A 359 14.53 13.61 -41.04
CA ILE A 359 13.69 13.85 -39.86
C ILE A 359 14.16 15.14 -39.19
N THR A 360 13.24 16.07 -38.97
CA THR A 360 13.48 17.27 -38.16
C THR A 360 12.68 17.17 -36.86
N VAL A 361 13.33 17.40 -35.72
CA VAL A 361 12.67 17.50 -34.41
C VAL A 361 12.88 18.91 -33.88
N ASP A 362 11.81 19.69 -33.78
CA ASP A 362 11.80 21.04 -33.23
C ASP A 362 11.69 20.96 -31.71
N SER A 363 12.84 20.89 -31.01
CA SER A 363 12.89 20.75 -29.56
C SER A 363 12.17 21.87 -28.79
N SER A 364 11.99 23.05 -29.40
CA SER A 364 11.25 24.16 -28.78
C SER A 364 9.75 23.91 -28.69
N LYS A 365 9.22 22.95 -29.45
CA LYS A 365 7.81 22.55 -29.47
C LYS A 365 7.52 21.29 -28.67
N VAL A 366 8.54 20.61 -28.14
CA VAL A 366 8.33 19.44 -27.28
C VAL A 366 7.85 19.95 -25.92
N PRO A 367 6.64 19.55 -25.45
CA PRO A 367 6.11 20.01 -24.17
C PRO A 367 6.99 19.60 -22.98
N GLU A 368 6.84 20.31 -21.86
CA GLU A 368 7.43 19.88 -20.59
C GLU A 368 6.88 18.51 -20.17
N ASN A 369 7.77 17.63 -19.71
CA ASN A 369 7.51 16.22 -19.42
C ASN A 369 7.07 15.39 -20.63
N ALA A 370 7.47 15.81 -21.84
CA ALA A 370 7.41 15.00 -23.05
C ALA A 370 8.81 14.60 -23.54
N PHE A 371 8.89 13.45 -24.19
CA PHE A 371 10.12 12.78 -24.60
C PHE A 371 9.98 12.26 -26.03
N VAL A 372 11.06 12.34 -26.80
CA VAL A 372 11.10 11.86 -28.18
C VAL A 372 12.02 10.63 -28.26
N PHE A 373 11.42 9.46 -28.46
CA PHE A 373 12.16 8.19 -28.54
C PHE A 373 12.28 7.72 -29.98
N HIS A 374 13.51 7.74 -30.50
CA HIS A 374 13.84 7.23 -31.82
C HIS A 374 13.83 5.70 -31.84
N ALA A 375 13.17 5.13 -32.85
CA ALA A 375 13.20 3.72 -33.18
C ALA A 375 13.98 3.49 -34.48
N GLY A 376 13.29 3.28 -35.61
CA GLY A 376 13.90 3.12 -36.92
C GLY A 376 14.46 4.43 -37.49
N THR A 377 15.51 4.98 -36.89
CA THR A 377 16.25 6.13 -37.40
C THR A 377 17.75 5.84 -37.52
N LYS A 378 18.43 6.53 -38.43
CA LYS A 378 19.90 6.53 -38.54
C LYS A 378 20.42 7.97 -38.55
N SER A 379 21.63 8.17 -38.04
CA SER A 379 22.32 9.46 -38.14
C SER A 379 23.41 9.40 -39.20
N GLU A 380 23.44 10.40 -40.08
CA GLU A 380 24.40 10.52 -41.16
C GLU A 380 24.71 12.01 -41.38
N SER A 381 25.99 12.38 -41.32
CA SER A 381 26.45 13.78 -41.51
C SER A 381 25.73 14.82 -40.63
N GLY A 382 25.44 14.47 -39.37
CA GLY A 382 24.77 15.38 -38.41
C GLY A 382 23.26 15.52 -38.59
N LYS A 383 22.66 14.77 -39.53
CA LYS A 383 21.22 14.72 -39.77
C LYS A 383 20.66 13.35 -39.42
N VAL A 384 19.37 13.30 -39.10
CA VAL A 384 18.65 12.06 -38.76
C VAL A 384 17.74 11.68 -39.93
N TYR A 385 17.71 10.39 -40.27
CA TYR A 385 16.92 9.86 -41.38
C TYR A 385 16.07 8.65 -40.95
N THR A 386 14.95 8.41 -41.64
CA THR A 386 14.15 7.20 -41.46
C THR A 386 14.92 5.94 -41.88
N ASN A 387 14.83 4.87 -41.10
CA ASN A 387 15.51 3.60 -41.34
C ASN A 387 14.72 2.35 -40.92
N GLY A 388 13.45 2.50 -40.53
CA GLY A 388 12.57 1.40 -40.14
C GLY A 388 11.09 1.77 -40.27
N GLY A 389 10.21 0.78 -40.13
CA GLY A 389 8.76 0.98 -40.27
C GLY A 389 8.18 1.88 -39.18
N ARG A 390 8.42 1.53 -37.91
CA ARG A 390 8.23 2.44 -36.77
C ARG A 390 9.46 3.33 -36.64
N VAL A 391 9.26 4.63 -36.79
CA VAL A 391 10.37 5.57 -36.96
C VAL A 391 10.74 6.20 -35.63
N ILE A 392 9.79 6.82 -34.95
CA ILE A 392 10.03 7.69 -33.79
C ILE A 392 8.72 7.81 -33.01
N ALA A 393 8.80 8.02 -31.69
CA ALA A 393 7.64 8.11 -30.83
C ALA A 393 7.70 9.36 -29.94
N SER A 394 6.54 9.96 -29.70
CA SER A 394 6.34 11.03 -28.72
C SER A 394 5.69 10.44 -27.48
N SER A 395 6.36 10.52 -26.34
CA SER A 395 5.85 10.07 -25.04
C SER A 395 5.67 11.27 -24.12
N ALA A 396 4.65 11.28 -23.27
CA ALA A 396 4.46 12.34 -22.28
C ALA A 396 3.88 11.82 -20.97
N VAL A 397 4.24 12.49 -19.87
CA VAL A 397 3.73 12.23 -18.52
C VAL A 397 2.89 13.40 -18.02
N ALA A 398 1.74 13.12 -17.41
CA ALA A 398 0.87 14.12 -16.82
C ALA A 398 0.02 13.56 -15.66
N PRO A 399 -0.56 14.41 -14.80
CA PRO A 399 -1.43 13.97 -13.70
C PRO A 399 -2.73 13.26 -14.14
N THR A 400 -3.17 13.45 -15.38
CA THR A 400 -4.35 12.76 -15.92
C THR A 400 -4.03 12.09 -17.25
N LEU A 401 -4.72 10.98 -17.56
CA LEU A 401 -4.57 10.29 -18.85
C LEU A 401 -4.85 11.21 -20.04
N LYS A 402 -5.87 12.07 -19.93
CA LYS A 402 -6.23 13.00 -21.00
C LYS A 402 -5.11 14.00 -21.28
N GLU A 403 -4.52 14.58 -20.24
CA GLU A 403 -3.38 15.48 -20.40
C GLU A 403 -2.15 14.78 -20.95
N ALA A 404 -1.87 13.54 -20.54
CA ALA A 404 -0.75 12.76 -21.05
C ALA A 404 -0.91 12.49 -22.55
N VAL A 405 -2.12 12.12 -22.98
CA VAL A 405 -2.48 11.95 -24.40
C VAL A 405 -2.31 13.26 -25.17
N ASP A 406 -2.87 14.37 -24.66
CA ASP A 406 -2.82 15.66 -25.34
C ASP A 406 -1.39 16.17 -25.49
N LYS A 407 -0.55 16.04 -24.45
CA LYS A 407 0.88 16.38 -24.52
C LYS A 407 1.65 15.47 -25.45
N ALA A 408 1.36 14.17 -25.48
CA ALA A 408 2.01 13.25 -26.42
C ALA A 408 1.72 13.68 -27.87
N TYR A 409 0.47 14.06 -28.19
CA TYR A 409 0.10 14.62 -29.49
C TYR A 409 0.72 15.98 -29.78
N GLN A 410 0.86 16.87 -28.80
CA GLN A 410 1.62 18.11 -28.98
C GLN A 410 3.08 17.82 -29.35
N GLY A 411 3.72 16.84 -28.71
CA GLY A 411 5.07 16.40 -29.05
C GLY A 411 5.17 15.78 -30.45
N VAL A 412 4.10 15.14 -30.96
CA VAL A 412 4.04 14.69 -32.36
C VAL A 412 4.22 15.86 -33.32
N GLU A 413 3.68 17.05 -33.03
CA GLU A 413 3.80 18.21 -33.92
C GLU A 413 5.23 18.77 -34.04
N ALA A 414 6.09 18.46 -33.07
CA ALA A 414 7.51 18.79 -33.13
C ALA A 414 8.29 17.95 -34.16
N ILE A 415 7.76 16.82 -34.62
CA ILE A 415 8.49 15.82 -35.41
C ILE A 415 8.06 15.83 -36.88
N GLN A 416 8.92 16.22 -37.82
CA GLN A 416 8.58 16.31 -39.24
C GLN A 416 9.42 15.38 -40.09
N PHE A 417 8.76 14.60 -40.97
CA PHE A 417 9.36 13.87 -42.09
C PHE A 417 8.27 13.53 -43.12
N ASN A 418 8.66 13.26 -44.36
CA ASN A 418 7.72 13.01 -45.45
C ASN A 418 6.85 11.78 -45.19
N ASN A 419 5.55 11.90 -45.47
CA ASN A 419 4.56 10.83 -45.32
C ASN A 419 4.52 10.18 -43.92
N ARG A 420 4.79 10.95 -42.85
CA ARG A 420 4.62 10.48 -41.47
C ARG A 420 3.17 10.04 -41.24
N TYR A 421 3.00 8.86 -40.64
CA TYR A 421 1.68 8.36 -40.23
C TYR A 421 1.67 8.07 -38.73
N PHE A 422 0.60 8.47 -38.06
CA PHE A 422 0.33 8.15 -36.66
C PHE A 422 -1.18 8.12 -36.42
N ARG A 423 -1.61 7.35 -35.43
CA ARG A 423 -3.02 7.29 -35.00
C ARG A 423 -3.39 8.52 -34.20
N LYS A 424 -4.61 9.05 -34.37
CA LYS A 424 -5.13 10.20 -33.60
C LYS A 424 -6.04 9.82 -32.43
N ASP A 425 -6.11 8.52 -32.13
CA ASP A 425 -7.05 7.93 -31.17
C ASP A 425 -6.36 6.97 -30.17
N ILE A 426 -5.08 7.18 -29.87
CA ILE A 426 -4.41 6.44 -28.80
C ILE A 426 -5.16 6.71 -27.48
N ALA A 427 -5.40 5.65 -26.71
CA ALA A 427 -6.23 5.63 -25.49
C ALA A 427 -7.75 5.82 -25.69
N HIS A 428 -8.28 5.78 -26.92
CA HIS A 428 -9.72 5.99 -27.14
C HIS A 428 -10.63 4.99 -26.41
N ARG A 429 -10.17 3.74 -26.17
CA ARG A 429 -10.93 2.73 -25.41
C ARG A 429 -11.11 3.14 -23.95
N ALA A 430 -10.03 3.62 -23.32
CA ALA A 430 -10.07 4.14 -21.94
C ALA A 430 -11.02 5.35 -21.80
N PHE A 431 -11.16 6.17 -22.84
CA PHE A 431 -12.14 7.27 -22.82
C PHE A 431 -13.57 6.79 -23.10
N LYS A 432 -13.79 5.79 -23.95
CA LYS A 432 -15.13 5.20 -24.21
C LYS A 432 -15.69 4.49 -22.98
N SER A 433 -14.88 3.77 -22.21
CA SER A 433 -15.32 3.13 -20.96
C SER A 433 -15.76 4.16 -19.91
N SER A 434 -15.10 5.32 -19.82
CA SER A 434 -15.51 6.42 -18.93
C SER A 434 -16.86 7.04 -19.29
N ALA A 435 -17.22 7.10 -20.58
CA ALA A 435 -18.49 7.63 -21.06
C ALA A 435 -19.65 6.62 -20.96
N ALA A 436 -19.35 5.31 -21.04
CA ALA A 436 -20.33 4.24 -20.86
C ALA A 436 -20.61 3.89 -19.38
N ALA A 437 -19.68 4.23 -18.47
CA ALA A 437 -19.84 4.04 -17.02
C ALA A 437 -20.76 5.07 -16.33
N ALA A 438 -21.33 6.02 -17.09
CA ALA A 438 -22.36 6.95 -16.59
C ALA A 438 -23.72 6.29 -16.27
N GLY A 439 -23.78 4.95 -16.21
CA GLY A 439 -24.96 4.15 -15.89
C GLY A 439 -24.66 3.01 -14.90
N LYS A 440 -24.43 3.35 -13.62
CA LYS A 440 -24.48 2.49 -12.41
C LYS A 440 -23.60 1.22 -12.35
N SER A 441 -22.51 1.30 -11.58
CA SER A 441 -22.46 0.79 -10.19
C SER A 441 -21.36 1.52 -9.41
N ILE A 442 -21.72 2.19 -8.32
CA ILE A 442 -20.77 2.85 -7.40
C ILE A 442 -20.14 1.73 -6.55
N THR A 443 -18.82 1.59 -6.61
CA THR A 443 -18.08 0.66 -5.75
C THR A 443 -17.81 1.28 -4.39
N TYR A 444 -17.56 0.47 -3.37
CA TYR A 444 -17.26 0.94 -2.01
C TYR A 444 -15.97 1.81 -1.97
N ALA A 445 -15.01 1.53 -2.85
CA ALA A 445 -13.80 2.34 -3.03
C ALA A 445 -14.05 3.70 -3.69
N GLU A 446 -15.02 3.80 -4.62
CA GLU A 446 -15.46 5.09 -5.17
C GLU A 446 -16.33 5.88 -4.17
N ALA A 447 -16.89 5.20 -3.18
CA ALA A 447 -17.45 5.86 -1.99
C ALA A 447 -16.35 6.35 -1.03
N GLY A 448 -15.07 6.11 -1.37
CA GLY A 448 -13.85 6.53 -0.68
C GLY A 448 -13.34 5.54 0.38
N VAL A 449 -13.77 4.26 0.34
CA VAL A 449 -13.36 3.23 1.31
C VAL A 449 -12.40 2.20 0.70
N SER A 450 -11.15 2.16 1.17
CA SER A 450 -10.06 1.30 0.75
C SER A 450 -9.88 0.09 1.68
N VAL A 451 -10.29 -1.08 1.20
CA VAL A 451 -10.05 -2.36 1.89
C VAL A 451 -8.54 -2.69 1.94
N ASP A 452 -7.78 -2.25 0.95
CA ASP A 452 -6.34 -2.52 0.81
C ASP A 452 -5.53 -1.75 1.87
N ASN A 453 -5.90 -0.49 2.13
CA ASN A 453 -5.32 0.28 3.24
C ASN A 453 -5.64 -0.37 4.59
N GLY A 454 -6.84 -0.94 4.74
CA GLY A 454 -7.22 -1.73 5.90
C GLY A 454 -6.32 -2.95 6.09
N ASN A 455 -6.05 -3.72 5.03
CA ASN A 455 -5.16 -4.89 5.08
C ASN A 455 -3.70 -4.52 5.39
N LEU A 456 -3.19 -3.45 4.80
CA LEU A 456 -1.84 -2.94 5.09
C LEU A 456 -1.70 -2.47 6.53
N LEU A 457 -2.74 -1.83 7.08
CA LEU A 457 -2.79 -1.45 8.48
C LEU A 457 -2.71 -2.71 9.37
N VAL A 458 -3.53 -3.73 9.09
CA VAL A 458 -3.53 -5.01 9.84
C VAL A 458 -2.13 -5.62 9.88
N GLU A 459 -1.42 -5.69 8.75
CA GLU A 459 -0.06 -6.25 8.72
C GLU A 459 0.95 -5.42 9.53
N LYS A 460 0.83 -4.09 9.55
CA LYS A 460 1.69 -3.22 10.36
C LYS A 460 1.48 -3.36 11.86
N ILE A 461 0.22 -3.44 12.30
CA ILE A 461 -0.12 -3.47 13.74
C ILE A 461 -0.05 -4.87 14.35
N LYS A 462 0.01 -5.93 13.52
CA LYS A 462 -0.04 -7.34 13.96
C LYS A 462 0.93 -7.69 15.08
N ALA A 463 2.18 -7.26 14.97
CA ALA A 463 3.19 -7.52 16.01
C ALA A 463 2.87 -6.80 17.32
N THR A 464 2.41 -5.55 17.22
CA THR A 464 2.03 -4.71 18.35
C THR A 464 0.82 -5.26 19.07
N VAL A 465 -0.24 -5.65 18.36
CA VAL A 465 -1.43 -6.27 18.96
C VAL A 465 -1.09 -7.60 19.64
N LYS A 466 -0.28 -8.44 18.99
CA LYS A 466 0.16 -9.73 19.55
C LYS A 466 0.95 -9.58 20.87
N SER A 467 1.63 -8.46 21.07
CA SER A 467 2.36 -8.18 22.32
C SER A 467 1.45 -8.04 23.56
N THR A 468 0.14 -7.85 23.34
CA THR A 468 -0.87 -7.77 24.41
C THR A 468 -1.38 -9.14 24.87
N SER A 469 -0.90 -10.23 24.26
CA SER A 469 -1.32 -11.60 24.58
C SER A 469 -1.17 -11.93 26.06
N ARG A 470 -2.13 -12.69 26.58
CA ARG A 470 -2.18 -13.11 27.99
C ARG A 470 -2.84 -14.48 28.11
N PRO A 471 -2.69 -15.18 29.26
CA PRO A 471 -3.44 -16.40 29.50
C PRO A 471 -4.94 -16.20 29.23
N GLY A 472 -5.52 -17.05 28.39
CA GLY A 472 -6.91 -16.95 27.94
C GLY A 472 -7.09 -16.47 26.49
N THR A 473 -6.11 -15.78 25.88
CA THR A 473 -6.19 -15.35 24.48
C THR A 473 -4.84 -14.96 23.86
N ASP A 474 -4.63 -15.34 22.60
CA ASP A 474 -3.37 -15.12 21.88
C ASP A 474 -3.29 -13.76 21.16
N SER A 475 -4.36 -12.94 21.24
CA SER A 475 -4.44 -11.60 20.60
C SER A 475 -4.15 -11.63 19.09
N ASP A 476 -4.65 -12.65 18.41
CA ASP A 476 -4.55 -12.78 16.95
C ASP A 476 -5.67 -11.97 16.29
N ILE A 477 -5.33 -11.12 15.33
CA ILE A 477 -6.25 -10.21 14.62
C ILE A 477 -6.55 -10.72 13.22
N GLY A 478 -7.75 -10.40 12.71
CA GLY A 478 -8.25 -10.86 11.40
C GLY A 478 -9.38 -11.90 11.46
N GLY A 479 -9.82 -12.27 12.67
CA GLY A 479 -11.06 -13.02 12.88
C GLY A 479 -12.28 -12.12 13.09
N PHE A 480 -13.49 -12.67 12.98
CA PHE A 480 -14.77 -11.94 13.18
C PHE A 480 -15.04 -11.51 14.63
N GLY A 481 -14.20 -11.91 15.59
CA GLY A 481 -14.34 -11.55 16.99
C GLY A 481 -13.23 -12.14 17.85
N GLY A 482 -12.93 -11.48 18.97
CA GLY A 482 -11.97 -11.94 19.96
C GLY A 482 -12.56 -13.01 20.88
N LEU A 483 -11.81 -14.10 21.09
CA LEU A 483 -12.16 -15.15 22.04
C LEU A 483 -11.32 -15.03 23.31
N PHE A 484 -11.92 -15.35 24.46
CA PHE A 484 -11.24 -15.40 25.74
C PHE A 484 -11.67 -16.63 26.56
N ASP A 485 -10.72 -17.49 26.90
CA ASP A 485 -10.94 -18.67 27.73
C ASP A 485 -10.68 -18.32 29.21
N LEU A 486 -11.78 -18.12 29.94
CA LEU A 486 -11.76 -17.84 31.39
C LEU A 486 -11.05 -18.92 32.19
N LYS A 487 -11.23 -20.20 31.82
CA LYS A 487 -10.64 -21.31 32.56
C LYS A 487 -9.13 -21.37 32.32
N ALA A 488 -8.69 -21.17 31.07
CA ALA A 488 -7.26 -21.08 30.75
C ALA A 488 -6.59 -19.87 31.42
N ALA A 489 -7.33 -18.79 31.65
CA ALA A 489 -6.88 -17.62 32.40
C ALA A 489 -6.93 -17.80 33.93
N GLY A 490 -7.39 -18.95 34.44
CA GLY A 490 -7.38 -19.29 35.87
C GLY A 490 -8.64 -18.86 36.65
N TYR A 491 -9.72 -18.46 35.97
CA TYR A 491 -10.97 -18.07 36.63
C TYR A 491 -11.85 -19.28 36.94
N ASN A 492 -12.57 -19.21 38.06
CA ASN A 492 -13.65 -20.14 38.39
C ASN A 492 -14.93 -19.69 37.70
N THR A 493 -15.36 -20.43 36.68
CA THR A 493 -16.52 -20.08 35.84
C THR A 493 -17.84 -20.02 36.60
N ASP A 494 -17.98 -20.71 37.74
CA ASP A 494 -19.22 -20.72 38.53
C ASP A 494 -19.37 -19.47 39.41
N GLU A 495 -18.25 -18.83 39.74
CA GLU A 495 -18.16 -17.69 40.67
C GLU A 495 -17.82 -16.37 39.97
N THR A 496 -17.47 -16.42 38.68
CA THR A 496 -17.07 -15.26 37.88
C THR A 496 -18.26 -14.67 37.11
N LEU A 497 -18.35 -13.35 37.11
CA LEU A 497 -19.21 -12.57 36.20
C LEU A 497 -18.33 -11.76 35.25
N LEU A 498 -18.86 -11.49 34.06
CA LEU A 498 -18.25 -10.58 33.10
C LEU A 498 -18.87 -9.18 33.26
N VAL A 499 -18.03 -8.16 33.19
CA VAL A 499 -18.41 -6.75 33.18
C VAL A 499 -17.90 -6.14 31.89
N ALA A 500 -18.72 -5.38 31.19
CA ALA A 500 -18.33 -4.68 29.97
C ALA A 500 -18.50 -3.18 30.14
N ALA A 501 -17.57 -2.40 29.59
CA ALA A 501 -17.59 -0.96 29.53
C ALA A 501 -17.27 -0.51 28.10
N THR A 502 -17.94 0.54 27.65
CA THR A 502 -17.73 1.16 26.33
C THR A 502 -17.66 2.67 26.53
N ASP A 503 -16.56 3.28 26.12
CA ASP A 503 -16.33 4.73 26.17
C ASP A 503 -15.28 5.17 25.13
N GLY A 504 -15.32 6.45 24.78
CA GLY A 504 -14.42 7.09 23.82
C GLY A 504 -13.45 8.09 24.45
N VAL A 505 -12.63 8.71 23.61
CA VAL A 505 -11.65 9.74 24.03
C VAL A 505 -12.28 11.15 24.03
N GLY A 506 -13.28 11.38 23.17
CA GLY A 506 -13.95 12.67 23.05
C GLY A 506 -13.10 13.75 22.37
N THR A 507 -13.31 15.02 22.73
CA THR A 507 -12.74 16.17 22.00
C THR A 507 -11.22 16.35 22.18
N LYS A 508 -10.57 15.53 23.00
CA LYS A 508 -9.10 15.42 23.06
C LYS A 508 -8.51 14.96 21.72
N LEU A 509 -9.26 14.17 20.93
CA LEU A 509 -8.87 13.75 19.58
C LEU A 509 -8.57 14.93 18.66
N MET A 510 -9.32 16.03 18.75
CA MET A 510 -9.06 17.21 17.91
C MET A 510 -7.67 17.81 18.18
N ILE A 511 -7.20 17.80 19.43
CA ILE A 511 -5.86 18.30 19.75
C ILE A 511 -4.82 17.34 19.19
N ALA A 512 -4.98 16.03 19.40
CA ALA A 512 -4.10 15.00 18.83
C ALA A 512 -3.95 15.12 17.31
N GLN A 513 -5.05 15.41 16.61
CA GLN A 513 -5.07 15.65 15.18
C GLN A 513 -4.39 16.97 14.78
N GLU A 514 -4.65 18.06 15.52
CA GLU A 514 -4.06 19.38 15.26
C GLU A 514 -2.53 19.38 15.54
N THR A 515 -2.04 18.54 16.46
CA THR A 515 -0.62 18.43 16.82
C THR A 515 0.11 17.24 16.21
N ASN A 516 -0.59 16.35 15.51
CA ASN A 516 -0.06 15.10 14.93
C ASN A 516 0.60 14.16 15.98
N ILE A 517 -0.04 14.02 17.15
CA ILE A 517 0.38 13.13 18.26
C ILE A 517 -0.77 12.17 18.57
N HIS A 518 -0.70 10.93 18.07
CA HIS A 518 -1.84 10.00 18.03
C HIS A 518 -1.72 8.79 18.97
N ASP A 519 -0.51 8.45 19.38
CA ASP A 519 -0.19 7.33 20.28
C ASP A 519 -0.77 7.54 21.69
N THR A 520 -0.64 8.74 22.24
CA THR A 520 -1.13 9.06 23.59
C THR A 520 -2.64 8.88 23.75
N VAL A 521 -3.43 9.25 22.73
CA VAL A 521 -4.89 9.11 22.77
C VAL A 521 -5.37 7.66 22.60
N GLY A 522 -4.53 6.76 22.09
CA GLY A 522 -4.80 5.32 22.14
C GLY A 522 -4.78 4.78 23.57
N ILE A 523 -3.84 5.27 24.40
CA ILE A 523 -3.78 4.91 25.84
C ILE A 523 -5.00 5.47 26.56
N ASP A 524 -5.38 6.72 26.27
CA ASP A 524 -6.60 7.33 26.81
C ASP A 524 -7.84 6.48 26.53
N LEU A 525 -7.97 5.94 25.31
CA LEU A 525 -9.12 5.11 24.94
C LEU A 525 -9.24 3.88 25.86
N VAL A 526 -8.12 3.21 26.13
CA VAL A 526 -8.10 2.07 27.05
C VAL A 526 -8.42 2.53 28.46
N ALA A 527 -7.78 3.60 28.94
CA ALA A 527 -7.94 4.11 30.29
C ALA A 527 -9.40 4.44 30.66
N MET A 528 -10.14 5.07 29.73
CA MET A 528 -11.54 5.43 29.91
C MET A 528 -12.44 4.21 30.17
N ASN A 529 -12.09 3.05 29.60
CA ASN A 529 -12.88 1.83 29.72
C ASN A 529 -12.41 0.94 30.87
N VAL A 530 -11.11 0.70 31.00
CA VAL A 530 -10.58 -0.28 31.98
C VAL A 530 -10.66 0.25 33.42
N ASN A 531 -10.56 1.56 33.61
CA ASN A 531 -10.80 2.16 34.92
C ASN A 531 -12.29 2.05 35.30
N ASP A 532 -13.20 2.07 34.34
CA ASP A 532 -14.63 1.88 34.57
C ASP A 532 -15.00 0.40 34.86
N LEU A 533 -14.17 -0.54 34.43
CA LEU A 533 -14.25 -1.93 34.87
C LEU A 533 -13.72 -2.11 36.30
N VAL A 534 -12.56 -1.55 36.61
CA VAL A 534 -11.93 -1.76 37.93
C VAL A 534 -12.76 -1.14 39.06
N VAL A 535 -13.51 -0.07 38.79
CA VAL A 535 -14.44 0.51 39.79
C VAL A 535 -15.60 -0.44 40.16
N GLN A 536 -15.91 -1.42 39.30
CA GLN A 536 -16.88 -2.49 39.57
C GLN A 536 -16.21 -3.70 40.28
N GLY A 537 -14.91 -3.64 40.56
CA GLY A 537 -14.11 -4.74 41.08
C GLY A 537 -13.60 -5.71 40.02
N ALA A 538 -13.80 -5.42 38.73
CA ALA A 538 -13.44 -6.32 37.64
C ALA A 538 -11.99 -6.16 37.19
N GLU A 539 -11.29 -7.28 36.97
CA GLU A 539 -10.02 -7.33 36.27
C GLU A 539 -10.27 -7.30 34.76
N PRO A 540 -9.77 -6.30 34.02
CA PRO A 540 -9.86 -6.25 32.56
C PRO A 540 -9.24 -7.49 31.92
N LEU A 541 -9.94 -8.10 30.95
CA LEU A 541 -9.51 -9.30 30.25
C LEU A 541 -9.12 -9.02 28.81
N LEU A 542 -10.05 -8.40 28.08
CA LEU A 542 -9.91 -8.10 26.67
C LEU A 542 -10.40 -6.69 26.34
N PHE A 543 -9.91 -6.16 25.24
CA PHE A 543 -10.23 -4.84 24.71
C PHE A 543 -10.51 -4.94 23.21
N LEU A 544 -11.50 -4.18 22.77
CA LEU A 544 -11.87 -3.98 21.37
C LEU A 544 -11.84 -2.49 21.06
N ASP A 545 -11.15 -2.08 20.02
CA ASP A 545 -11.15 -0.69 19.55
C ASP A 545 -12.01 -0.49 18.30
N TYR A 546 -12.50 0.73 18.13
CA TYR A 546 -13.20 1.20 16.94
C TYR A 546 -12.54 2.50 16.50
N PHE A 547 -12.02 2.53 15.29
CA PHE A 547 -11.36 3.68 14.69
C PHE A 547 -12.11 4.07 13.41
N ALA A 548 -12.66 5.27 13.39
CA ALA A 548 -13.51 5.77 12.32
C ALA A 548 -12.87 6.99 11.68
N THR A 549 -12.60 7.01 10.37
CA THR A 549 -11.95 8.15 9.70
C THR A 549 -12.58 8.46 8.35
N GLY A 550 -12.48 9.71 7.89
CA GLY A 550 -12.97 10.11 6.56
C GLY A 550 -12.10 9.55 5.42
N ALA A 551 -10.81 9.40 5.67
CA ALA A 551 -9.85 8.73 4.80
C ALA A 551 -8.76 8.07 5.67
N LEU A 552 -8.39 6.82 5.38
CA LEU A 552 -7.46 6.04 6.18
C LEU A 552 -6.02 6.45 5.91
N ASP A 553 -5.43 7.17 6.87
CA ASP A 553 -3.99 7.37 6.97
C ASP A 553 -3.38 6.24 7.80
N ILE A 554 -2.53 5.43 7.16
CA ILE A 554 -1.93 4.26 7.77
C ILE A 554 -1.02 4.63 8.94
N LYS A 555 -0.30 5.75 8.87
CA LYS A 555 0.60 6.17 9.97
C LYS A 555 -0.23 6.58 11.18
N VAL A 556 -1.23 7.43 10.98
CA VAL A 556 -2.11 7.91 12.07
C VAL A 556 -2.79 6.73 12.77
N ALA A 557 -3.39 5.81 12.00
CA ALA A 557 -4.04 4.64 12.55
C ALA A 557 -3.05 3.69 13.25
N SER A 558 -1.84 3.51 12.70
CA SER A 558 -0.80 2.66 13.33
C SER A 558 -0.29 3.24 14.65
N ASP A 559 -0.07 4.56 14.70
CA ASP A 559 0.35 5.27 15.92
C ASP A 559 -0.73 5.15 17.00
N PHE A 560 -2.00 5.38 16.62
CA PHE A 560 -3.15 5.23 17.51
C PHE A 560 -3.26 3.81 18.09
N VAL A 561 -3.26 2.78 17.23
CA VAL A 561 -3.37 1.37 17.67
C VAL A 561 -2.17 0.97 18.54
N SER A 562 -0.98 1.51 18.28
CA SER A 562 0.18 1.28 19.14
C SER A 562 -0.06 1.82 20.55
N GLY A 563 -0.66 3.00 20.66
CA GLY A 563 -1.14 3.55 21.93
C GLY A 563 -2.18 2.67 22.63
N VAL A 564 -3.15 2.13 21.89
CA VAL A 564 -4.15 1.19 22.44
C VAL A 564 -3.47 -0.07 22.98
N ALA A 565 -2.52 -0.64 22.24
CA ALA A 565 -1.77 -1.81 22.70
C ALA A 565 -0.97 -1.50 23.97
N ASP A 566 -0.30 -0.35 24.04
CA ASP A 566 0.42 0.10 25.23
C ASP A 566 -0.51 0.26 26.43
N GLY A 567 -1.70 0.84 26.23
CA GLY A 567 -2.75 0.94 27.25
C GLY A 567 -3.20 -0.44 27.74
N CYS A 568 -3.42 -1.38 26.83
CA CYS A 568 -3.79 -2.77 27.15
C CYS A 568 -2.71 -3.48 27.98
N ILE A 569 -1.43 -3.29 27.62
CA ILE A 569 -0.29 -3.81 28.38
C ILE A 569 -0.24 -3.21 29.78
N GLN A 570 -0.44 -1.91 29.93
CA GLN A 570 -0.51 -1.24 31.22
C GLN A 570 -1.65 -1.79 32.09
N ALA A 571 -2.84 -1.98 31.50
CA ALA A 571 -4.01 -2.54 32.17
C ALA A 571 -3.91 -4.04 32.46
N GLY A 572 -3.09 -4.78 31.70
CA GLY A 572 -3.02 -6.25 31.78
C GLY A 572 -4.15 -6.96 31.03
N CYS A 573 -4.74 -6.34 30.01
CA CYS A 573 -5.72 -6.98 29.12
C CYS A 573 -5.14 -7.19 27.71
N ALA A 574 -5.79 -8.05 26.95
CA ALA A 574 -5.46 -8.32 25.55
C ALA A 574 -6.26 -7.42 24.60
N LEU A 575 -5.59 -6.82 23.62
CA LEU A 575 -6.25 -6.24 22.46
C LEU A 575 -6.60 -7.38 21.50
N VAL A 576 -7.88 -7.75 21.45
CA VAL A 576 -8.32 -8.98 20.74
C VAL A 576 -8.96 -8.70 19.39
N GLY A 577 -8.86 -7.46 18.92
CA GLY A 577 -9.39 -7.02 17.64
C GLY A 577 -10.10 -5.68 17.78
N GLY A 578 -10.67 -5.24 16.69
CA GLY A 578 -11.33 -3.96 16.57
C GLY A 578 -11.79 -3.74 15.15
N GLU A 579 -12.36 -2.57 14.89
CA GLU A 579 -12.88 -2.20 13.58
C GLU A 579 -12.28 -0.87 13.16
N THR A 580 -11.58 -0.86 12.02
CA THR A 580 -11.08 0.36 11.38
C THR A 580 -11.97 0.67 10.18
N SER A 581 -12.86 1.65 10.34
CA SER A 581 -13.84 2.03 9.32
C SER A 581 -13.45 3.33 8.63
N GLU A 582 -13.35 3.30 7.31
CA GLU A 582 -13.31 4.51 6.49
C GLU A 582 -14.76 4.91 6.16
N MET A 583 -15.14 6.14 6.49
CA MET A 583 -16.48 6.70 6.31
C MET A 583 -16.42 8.08 5.64
N PRO A 584 -16.10 8.13 4.34
CA PRO A 584 -15.98 9.37 3.58
C PRO A 584 -17.30 10.14 3.55
N GLY A 585 -17.21 11.46 3.74
CA GLY A 585 -18.37 12.34 3.85
C GLY A 585 -19.03 12.37 5.24
N MET A 586 -18.75 11.40 6.12
CA MET A 586 -19.14 11.48 7.54
C MET A 586 -18.11 12.29 8.36
N TYR A 587 -16.83 12.05 8.11
CA TYR A 587 -15.72 12.80 8.72
C TYR A 587 -14.97 13.62 7.66
N PRO A 588 -14.52 14.85 7.98
CA PRO A 588 -13.63 15.61 7.11
C PRO A 588 -12.28 14.89 6.90
N PRO A 589 -11.56 15.13 5.79
CA PRO A 589 -10.21 14.60 5.59
C PRO A 589 -9.29 14.99 6.75
N GLY A 590 -8.51 14.02 7.27
CA GLY A 590 -7.64 14.22 8.43
C GLY A 590 -8.37 14.17 9.79
N HIS A 591 -9.68 13.90 9.80
CA HIS A 591 -10.45 13.68 11.02
C HIS A 591 -10.83 12.23 11.25
N TYR A 592 -10.70 11.82 12.51
CA TYR A 592 -11.12 10.51 12.98
C TYR A 592 -11.81 10.60 14.35
N ASP A 593 -12.66 9.63 14.64
CA ASP A 593 -13.30 9.39 15.93
C ASP A 593 -12.98 7.97 16.39
N THR A 594 -13.03 7.74 17.70
CA THR A 594 -12.65 6.45 18.29
C THR A 594 -13.53 6.06 19.45
N ASN A 595 -13.86 4.78 19.54
CA ASN A 595 -14.55 4.19 20.69
C ASN A 595 -13.84 2.88 21.09
N GLY A 596 -13.97 2.49 22.35
CA GLY A 596 -13.33 1.32 22.91
C GLY A 596 -14.34 0.51 23.68
N THR A 597 -14.13 -0.80 23.79
CA THR A 597 -14.93 -1.67 24.63
C THR A 597 -14.02 -2.61 25.39
N ALA A 598 -14.03 -2.50 26.71
CA ALA A 598 -13.31 -3.41 27.59
C ALA A 598 -14.28 -4.44 28.18
N VAL A 599 -13.85 -5.70 28.26
CA VAL A 599 -14.54 -6.74 29.02
C VAL A 599 -13.61 -7.24 30.12
N GLY A 600 -14.10 -7.25 31.35
CA GLY A 600 -13.40 -7.72 32.53
C GLY A 600 -14.14 -8.83 33.25
N ALA A 601 -13.48 -9.47 34.21
CA ALA A 601 -14.04 -10.50 35.06
C ALA A 601 -13.99 -10.09 36.54
N VAL A 602 -15.06 -10.37 37.26
CA VAL A 602 -15.18 -10.12 38.69
C VAL A 602 -15.75 -11.35 39.39
N ASN A 603 -15.19 -11.74 40.52
CA ASN A 603 -15.84 -12.74 41.36
C ASN A 603 -17.05 -12.14 42.05
N LYS A 604 -18.14 -12.91 42.21
CA LYS A 604 -19.40 -12.43 42.82
C LYS A 604 -19.21 -11.76 44.19
N ASN A 605 -18.25 -12.22 44.99
CA ASN A 605 -17.92 -11.64 46.30
C ASN A 605 -17.06 -10.36 46.22
N GLN A 606 -16.42 -10.07 45.09
CA GLN A 606 -15.52 -8.92 44.87
C GLN A 606 -16.18 -7.75 44.15
N ILE A 607 -17.45 -7.86 43.74
CA ILE A 607 -18.20 -6.79 43.07
C ILE A 607 -18.22 -5.53 43.94
N LEU A 608 -17.87 -4.40 43.35
CA LEU A 608 -17.96 -3.06 43.91
C LEU A 608 -19.03 -2.24 43.16
N PRO A 609 -19.61 -1.20 43.78
CA PRO A 609 -19.47 -0.80 45.19
C PRO A 609 -20.27 -1.70 46.16
N LYS A 610 -19.76 -1.86 47.39
CA LYS A 610 -20.42 -2.48 48.55
C LYS A 610 -21.37 -1.51 49.24
N ILE A 611 -22.41 -1.08 48.53
CA ILE A 611 -23.34 -0.03 48.96
C ILE A 611 -23.93 -0.28 50.37
N GLU A 612 -24.28 -1.53 50.67
CA GLU A 612 -24.88 -1.91 51.96
C GLU A 612 -23.88 -1.96 53.13
N GLU A 613 -22.58 -1.98 52.84
CA GLU A 613 -21.52 -2.00 53.85
C GLU A 613 -20.94 -0.61 54.16
N MET A 614 -21.28 0.39 53.35
CA MET A 614 -20.84 1.77 53.56
C MET A 614 -21.59 2.44 54.70
N ALA A 615 -20.86 3.18 55.53
CA ALA A 615 -21.39 3.93 56.65
C ALA A 615 -20.72 5.30 56.80
N ALA A 616 -21.38 6.20 57.54
CA ALA A 616 -20.75 7.43 57.96
C ALA A 616 -19.47 7.15 58.78
N GLY A 617 -18.38 7.84 58.47
CA GLY A 617 -17.05 7.63 59.06
C GLY A 617 -16.10 6.78 58.23
N ASP A 618 -16.56 6.15 57.14
CA ASP A 618 -15.66 5.54 56.16
C ASP A 618 -14.78 6.60 55.49
N VAL A 619 -13.53 6.23 55.24
CA VAL A 619 -12.47 7.13 54.77
C VAL A 619 -12.46 7.16 53.24
N ILE A 620 -12.20 8.34 52.69
CA ILE A 620 -12.04 8.56 51.25
C ILE A 620 -10.57 8.80 50.96
N LEU A 621 -9.98 7.93 50.13
CA LEU A 621 -8.63 8.08 49.62
C LEU A 621 -8.65 8.56 48.16
N GLY A 622 -7.67 9.36 47.77
CA GLY A 622 -7.48 9.85 46.40
C GLY A 622 -6.11 9.43 45.84
N LEU A 623 -6.10 8.95 44.59
CA LEU A 623 -4.88 8.67 43.82
C LEU A 623 -4.61 9.80 42.84
N THR A 624 -3.34 10.15 42.68
CA THR A 624 -2.89 11.20 41.75
C THR A 624 -3.12 10.85 40.29
N SER A 625 -3.51 11.82 39.49
CA SER A 625 -3.51 11.75 38.02
C SER A 625 -2.20 12.28 37.42
N ASP A 626 -1.84 11.83 36.22
CA ASP A 626 -0.69 12.35 35.47
C ASP A 626 -0.99 13.68 34.75
N GLY A 627 -2.27 13.99 34.53
CA GLY A 627 -2.73 15.20 33.84
C GLY A 627 -4.25 15.31 33.83
N VAL A 628 -4.79 16.07 32.87
CA VAL A 628 -6.23 16.19 32.65
C VAL A 628 -6.73 14.90 31.99
N HIS A 629 -7.71 14.24 32.60
CA HIS A 629 -8.34 13.06 32.00
C HIS A 629 -9.16 13.44 30.74
N SER A 630 -9.38 12.48 29.83
CA SER A 630 -9.96 12.73 28.49
C SER A 630 -11.28 13.52 28.47
N ASN A 631 -12.13 13.33 29.47
CA ASN A 631 -13.35 14.11 29.62
C ASN A 631 -13.06 15.53 30.15
N GLY A 632 -13.58 16.55 29.47
CA GLY A 632 -13.38 17.96 29.81
C GLY A 632 -12.60 18.76 28.75
N PHE A 633 -12.11 18.09 27.71
CA PHE A 633 -11.28 18.72 26.67
C PHE A 633 -12.02 19.75 25.79
N SER A 634 -13.36 19.74 25.78
CA SER A 634 -14.15 20.81 25.16
C SER A 634 -13.92 22.16 25.85
N LEU A 635 -13.81 22.16 27.18
CA LEU A 635 -13.48 23.35 27.95
C LEU A 635 -12.01 23.73 27.76
N VAL A 636 -11.09 22.76 27.79
CA VAL A 636 -9.65 22.98 27.50
C VAL A 636 -9.48 23.73 26.18
N ARG A 637 -10.07 23.23 25.08
CA ARG A 637 -9.97 23.88 23.76
C ARG A 637 -10.52 25.30 23.77
N LYS A 638 -11.64 25.53 24.46
CA LYS A 638 -12.23 26.89 24.57
C LYS A 638 -11.34 27.85 25.34
N ILE A 639 -10.66 27.38 26.38
CA ILE A 639 -9.71 28.19 27.15
C ILE A 639 -8.48 28.51 26.30
N ILE A 640 -7.91 27.52 25.61
CA ILE A 640 -6.75 27.76 24.74
C ILE A 640 -7.09 28.76 23.63
N GLU A 641 -8.24 28.60 22.97
CA GLU A 641 -8.77 29.57 22.00
C GLU A 641 -8.88 30.99 22.60
N HIS A 642 -9.36 31.10 23.85
CA HIS A 642 -9.47 32.39 24.55
C HIS A 642 -8.10 33.03 24.84
N THR A 643 -7.09 32.21 25.16
CA THR A 643 -5.72 32.70 25.42
C THR A 643 -4.95 33.08 24.15
N GLY A 644 -5.36 32.56 22.99
CA GLY A 644 -4.65 32.75 21.72
C GLY A 644 -3.30 32.03 21.63
N LEU A 645 -3.01 31.09 22.54
CA LEU A 645 -1.78 30.29 22.50
C LEU A 645 -1.89 29.17 21.44
N PRO A 646 -0.94 29.06 20.51
CA PRO A 646 -0.89 27.91 19.60
C PRO A 646 -0.36 26.66 20.33
N TRP A 647 -0.65 25.47 19.80
CA TRP A 647 -0.26 24.20 20.44
C TRP A 647 1.24 23.96 20.51
N ASP A 648 2.03 24.57 19.62
CA ASP A 648 3.49 24.50 19.57
C ASP A 648 4.17 25.52 20.49
N ALA A 649 3.42 26.36 21.21
CA ALA A 649 3.97 27.27 22.21
C ALA A 649 4.55 26.52 23.40
N GLU A 650 5.51 27.14 24.09
CA GLU A 650 6.03 26.65 25.37
C GLU A 650 4.89 26.50 26.38
N CYS A 651 4.82 25.35 27.06
CA CYS A 651 3.76 25.06 27.99
C CYS A 651 3.86 25.96 29.25
N PRO A 652 2.79 26.70 29.63
CA PRO A 652 2.82 27.66 30.73
C PRO A 652 3.11 27.07 32.12
N TRP A 653 2.96 25.76 32.30
CA TRP A 653 3.19 25.05 33.56
C TRP A 653 4.34 24.04 33.49
N ASP A 654 4.94 23.82 32.32
CA ASP A 654 6.08 22.91 32.13
C ASP A 654 6.91 23.36 30.91
N ALA A 655 7.91 24.21 31.15
CA ALA A 655 8.78 24.76 30.10
C ALA A 655 9.57 23.71 29.30
N SER A 656 9.58 22.43 29.71
CA SER A 656 10.24 21.36 28.97
C SER A 656 9.42 20.78 27.81
N LYS A 657 8.14 21.15 27.70
CA LYS A 657 7.20 20.63 26.70
C LYS A 657 6.51 21.75 25.94
N THR A 658 6.04 21.43 24.73
CA THR A 658 5.01 22.25 24.06
C THR A 658 3.67 22.12 24.78
N LEU A 659 2.78 23.09 24.57
CA LEU A 659 1.41 23.06 25.10
C LEU A 659 0.66 21.79 24.66
N GLY A 660 0.82 21.39 23.40
CA GLY A 660 0.24 20.18 22.82
C GLY A 660 0.73 18.91 23.53
N GLU A 661 2.04 18.75 23.69
CA GLU A 661 2.63 17.59 24.40
C GLU A 661 2.22 17.54 25.88
N ALA A 662 2.15 18.69 26.55
CA ALA A 662 1.79 18.77 27.96
C ALA A 662 0.32 18.42 28.22
N ILE A 663 -0.59 18.79 27.30
CA ILE A 663 -2.03 18.53 27.46
C ILE A 663 -2.44 17.13 26.97
N LEU A 664 -1.67 16.54 26.05
CA LEU A 664 -1.88 15.18 25.57
C LEU A 664 -1.26 14.11 26.47
N VAL A 665 -0.77 14.45 27.67
CA VAL A 665 -0.44 13.46 28.69
C VAL A 665 -1.63 12.50 28.88
N PRO A 666 -1.43 11.17 28.76
CA PRO A 666 -2.54 10.22 28.84
C PRO A 666 -3.24 10.20 30.20
N THR A 667 -4.52 9.83 30.17
CA THR A 667 -5.29 9.43 31.35
C THR A 667 -4.63 8.22 32.00
N ARG A 668 -4.37 8.30 33.30
CA ARG A 668 -3.67 7.25 34.04
C ARG A 668 -4.52 5.98 34.15
N ILE A 669 -3.89 4.82 34.01
CA ILE A 669 -4.50 3.50 34.17
C ILE A 669 -4.17 2.96 35.58
N TYR A 670 -5.18 2.69 36.41
CA TYR A 670 -5.01 2.31 37.83
C TYR A 670 -5.20 0.81 38.11
N VAL A 671 -5.40 0.01 37.07
CA VAL A 671 -5.88 -1.37 37.18
C VAL A 671 -4.96 -2.23 38.05
N LYS A 672 -3.69 -2.38 37.66
CA LYS A 672 -2.75 -3.27 38.34
C LYS A 672 -2.51 -2.89 39.80
N GLN A 673 -2.58 -1.59 40.09
CA GLN A 673 -2.35 -1.02 41.42
C GLN A 673 -3.55 -1.26 42.35
N LEU A 674 -4.77 -1.28 41.81
CA LEU A 674 -6.00 -1.50 42.60
C LEU A 674 -6.36 -2.97 42.81
N LEU A 675 -5.99 -3.85 41.86
CA LEU A 675 -6.35 -5.28 41.92
C LEU A 675 -5.93 -5.99 43.22
N PRO A 676 -4.75 -5.75 43.83
CA PRO A 676 -4.39 -6.35 45.11
C PRO A 676 -5.38 -5.99 46.23
N SER A 677 -5.77 -4.72 46.34
CA SER A 677 -6.73 -4.24 47.34
C SER A 677 -8.14 -4.78 47.13
N ILE A 678 -8.54 -4.98 45.86
CA ILE A 678 -9.81 -5.64 45.50
C ILE A 678 -9.77 -7.12 45.87
N LYS A 679 -8.66 -7.81 45.57
CA LYS A 679 -8.47 -9.24 45.86
C LYS A 679 -8.51 -9.52 47.36
N GLU A 680 -7.91 -8.64 48.17
CA GLU A 680 -7.97 -8.67 49.63
C GLU A 680 -9.31 -8.16 50.22
N GLN A 681 -10.27 -7.74 49.38
CA GLN A 681 -11.60 -7.24 49.79
C GLN A 681 -11.53 -6.06 50.77
N LEU A 682 -10.57 -5.16 50.58
CA LEU A 682 -10.33 -4.04 51.48
C LEU A 682 -11.17 -2.80 51.17
N LEU A 683 -11.73 -2.73 49.96
CA LEU A 683 -12.40 -1.56 49.41
C LEU A 683 -13.92 -1.68 49.51
N LEU A 684 -14.59 -0.57 49.80
CA LEU A 684 -16.04 -0.46 49.78
C LEU A 684 -16.54 0.08 48.44
N GLY A 685 -15.81 0.98 47.80
CA GLY A 685 -16.21 1.57 46.54
C GLY A 685 -15.07 2.30 45.87
N LEU A 686 -15.23 2.54 44.58
CA LEU A 686 -14.25 3.19 43.73
C LEU A 686 -14.98 4.18 42.80
N ALA A 687 -14.35 5.30 42.49
CA ALA A 687 -14.84 6.27 41.52
C ALA A 687 -13.69 6.78 40.65
N HIS A 688 -13.73 6.47 39.36
CA HIS A 688 -12.86 7.05 38.35
C HIS A 688 -13.30 8.50 38.11
N ILE A 689 -12.38 9.45 38.28
CA ILE A 689 -12.70 10.87 38.20
C ILE A 689 -12.47 11.34 36.77
N THR A 690 -13.55 11.48 36.00
CA THR A 690 -13.53 11.93 34.60
C THR A 690 -14.50 13.10 34.41
N GLY A 691 -15.44 13.01 33.45
CA GLY A 691 -16.47 14.02 33.22
C GLY A 691 -17.44 14.06 34.40
N GLY A 692 -17.77 15.26 34.88
CA GLY A 692 -18.46 15.44 36.15
C GLY A 692 -17.51 15.70 37.34
N GLY A 693 -16.19 15.58 37.12
CA GLY A 693 -15.15 15.91 38.09
C GLY A 693 -15.33 15.22 39.45
N LEU A 694 -14.84 15.84 40.52
CA LEU A 694 -14.96 15.32 41.88
C LEU A 694 -16.41 15.30 42.38
N VAL A 695 -17.23 16.26 41.93
CA VAL A 695 -18.56 16.51 42.48
C VAL A 695 -19.58 15.49 41.99
N GLU A 696 -19.51 15.05 40.73
CA GLU A 696 -20.51 14.14 40.16
C GLU A 696 -20.07 12.68 40.08
N ASN A 697 -18.77 12.39 40.01
CA ASN A 697 -18.30 10.99 39.93
C ASN A 697 -18.34 10.27 41.27
N ILE A 698 -17.86 10.90 42.36
CA ILE A 698 -17.83 10.28 43.68
C ILE A 698 -19.22 9.78 44.12
N PRO A 699 -20.32 10.55 43.96
CA PRO A 699 -21.67 10.09 44.29
C PRO A 699 -22.15 8.82 43.56
N ARG A 700 -21.58 8.46 42.41
CA ARG A 700 -21.96 7.26 41.65
C ARG A 700 -21.59 5.98 42.42
N ALA A 701 -20.59 6.04 43.29
CA ALA A 701 -20.14 4.92 44.10
C ALA A 701 -20.85 4.80 45.46
N LEU A 702 -21.71 5.76 45.83
CA LEU A 702 -22.27 5.86 47.20
C LEU A 702 -23.75 5.45 47.27
N PRO A 703 -24.26 5.02 48.44
CA PRO A 703 -25.70 4.95 48.70
C PRO A 703 -26.35 6.34 48.73
N LYS A 704 -27.66 6.42 48.47
CA LYS A 704 -28.42 7.69 48.42
C LYS A 704 -28.43 8.45 49.76
N HIS A 705 -28.30 7.74 50.89
CA HIS A 705 -28.34 8.31 52.23
C HIS A 705 -26.98 8.86 52.70
N LEU A 706 -25.88 8.58 51.99
CA LEU A 706 -24.55 9.10 52.32
C LEU A 706 -24.12 10.23 51.38
N GLN A 707 -23.25 11.09 51.92
CA GLN A 707 -22.59 12.21 51.27
C GLN A 707 -21.08 12.10 51.46
N ALA A 708 -20.31 12.36 50.42
CA ALA A 708 -18.87 12.55 50.53
C ALA A 708 -18.55 14.00 50.90
N LYS A 709 -17.65 14.19 51.87
CA LYS A 709 -17.04 15.50 52.14
C LYS A 709 -15.55 15.41 51.85
N ILE A 710 -15.12 16.12 50.80
CA ILE A 710 -13.74 16.17 50.31
C ILE A 710 -13.06 17.44 50.81
N ASP A 711 -11.79 17.37 51.19
CA ASP A 711 -10.96 18.49 51.60
C ASP A 711 -9.81 18.70 50.61
N MET A 712 -9.88 19.77 49.82
CA MET A 712 -8.84 20.08 48.82
C MET A 712 -7.49 20.49 49.42
N SER A 713 -7.42 20.78 50.72
CA SER A 713 -6.14 21.06 51.38
C SER A 713 -5.30 19.80 51.62
N ALA A 714 -5.88 18.61 51.39
CA ALA A 714 -5.21 17.33 51.59
C ALA A 714 -4.18 16.97 50.52
N TRP A 715 -4.19 17.64 49.35
CA TRP A 715 -3.20 17.42 48.29
C TRP A 715 -2.80 18.71 47.59
N GLU A 716 -1.65 18.70 46.94
CA GLU A 716 -1.23 19.79 46.08
C GLU A 716 -1.90 19.67 44.71
N VAL A 717 -2.82 20.59 44.39
CA VAL A 717 -3.46 20.65 43.07
C VAL A 717 -2.42 21.06 42.02
N PRO A 718 -2.17 20.22 40.99
CA PRO A 718 -1.17 20.51 39.96
C PRO A 718 -1.44 21.79 39.19
N GLU A 719 -0.35 22.45 38.75
CA GLU A 719 -0.41 23.78 38.13
C GLU A 719 -1.27 23.82 36.86
N VAL A 720 -1.32 22.73 36.08
CA VAL A 720 -2.20 22.63 34.89
C VAL A 720 -3.66 23.00 35.21
N PHE A 721 -4.19 22.54 36.35
CA PHE A 721 -5.59 22.81 36.73
C PHE A 721 -5.78 24.25 37.22
N ARG A 722 -4.81 24.80 37.95
CA ARG A 722 -4.83 26.19 38.40
C ARG A 722 -4.73 27.14 37.22
N TRP A 723 -3.85 26.83 36.28
CA TRP A 723 -3.65 27.59 35.07
C TRP A 723 -4.93 27.62 34.22
N PHE A 724 -5.59 26.49 33.97
CA PHE A 724 -6.86 26.49 33.22
C PHE A 724 -7.95 27.30 33.92
N GLY A 725 -8.05 27.19 35.25
CA GLY A 725 -8.96 27.99 36.04
C GLY A 725 -8.74 29.49 35.86
N LYS A 726 -7.50 29.94 35.98
CA LYS A 726 -7.10 31.34 35.86
C LYS A 726 -7.20 31.87 34.43
N ALA A 727 -6.62 31.16 33.47
CA ALA A 727 -6.55 31.55 32.07
C ALA A 727 -7.93 31.57 31.42
N GLY A 728 -8.81 30.64 31.80
CA GLY A 728 -10.19 30.60 31.34
C GLY A 728 -11.16 31.46 32.14
N ASN A 729 -10.74 32.03 33.28
CA ASN A 729 -11.63 32.63 34.27
C ASN A 729 -12.85 31.72 34.59
N VAL A 730 -12.57 30.42 34.76
CA VAL A 730 -13.60 29.39 34.92
C VAL A 730 -14.17 29.48 36.34
N PRO A 731 -15.51 29.47 36.53
CA PRO A 731 -16.08 29.37 37.87
C PRO A 731 -15.61 28.12 38.60
N LEU A 732 -15.32 28.23 39.89
CA LEU A 732 -14.85 27.12 40.71
C LEU A 732 -15.81 25.92 40.70
N GLU A 733 -17.12 26.17 40.72
CA GLU A 733 -18.10 25.07 40.64
C GLU A 733 -18.00 24.30 39.32
N ASP A 734 -17.70 24.98 38.22
CA ASP A 734 -17.59 24.37 36.90
C ASP A 734 -16.28 23.60 36.76
N ILE A 735 -15.17 24.15 37.29
CA ILE A 735 -13.89 23.43 37.25
C ILE A 735 -13.94 22.12 38.05
N LEU A 736 -14.59 22.14 39.23
CA LEU A 736 -14.75 20.97 40.09
C LEU A 736 -15.70 19.91 39.51
N LYS A 737 -16.61 20.33 38.62
CA LYS A 737 -17.50 19.45 37.85
C LYS A 737 -16.92 19.02 36.50
N THR A 738 -15.79 19.59 36.08
CA THR A 738 -15.22 19.30 34.76
C THR A 738 -13.94 18.49 34.88
N PHE A 739 -13.02 18.89 35.75
CA PHE A 739 -11.70 18.30 35.85
C PHE A 739 -11.53 17.45 37.11
N ASN A 740 -10.53 16.58 37.05
CA ASN A 740 -10.13 15.68 38.12
C ASN A 740 -9.27 16.37 39.20
N MET A 741 -8.80 17.60 38.95
CA MET A 741 -8.10 18.45 39.92
C MET A 741 -6.87 17.80 40.58
N GLY A 742 -6.20 16.90 39.84
CA GLY A 742 -5.03 16.16 40.31
C GLY A 742 -5.34 14.81 40.95
N ILE A 743 -6.61 14.48 41.19
CA ILE A 743 -7.04 13.18 41.74
C ILE A 743 -7.80 12.42 40.67
N GLY A 744 -7.20 11.37 40.11
CA GLY A 744 -7.80 10.61 39.01
C GLY A 744 -8.66 9.42 39.46
N MET A 745 -8.46 8.90 40.66
CA MET A 745 -9.24 7.80 41.22
C MET A 745 -9.52 8.03 42.70
N VAL A 746 -10.75 7.73 43.13
CA VAL A 746 -11.18 7.84 44.53
C VAL A 746 -11.58 6.48 45.07
N LEU A 747 -11.17 6.16 46.29
CA LEU A 747 -11.47 4.93 46.99
C LEU A 747 -12.26 5.22 48.26
N VAL A 748 -13.30 4.44 48.53
CA VAL A 748 -14.01 4.42 49.82
C VAL A 748 -13.53 3.19 50.59
N VAL A 749 -13.04 3.41 51.81
CA VAL A 749 -12.34 2.38 52.59
C VAL A 749 -12.78 2.45 54.05
N LYS A 750 -13.02 1.28 54.67
CA LYS A 750 -13.23 1.23 56.12
C LYS A 750 -12.00 1.74 56.86
N LYS A 751 -12.20 2.44 57.97
CA LYS A 751 -11.11 3.07 58.72
C LYS A 751 -9.99 2.08 59.11
N GLU A 752 -10.35 0.85 59.48
CA GLU A 752 -9.41 -0.21 59.82
C GLU A 752 -8.55 -0.71 58.65
N ASN A 753 -9.01 -0.52 57.40
CA ASN A 753 -8.33 -1.01 56.19
C ASN A 753 -7.40 0.04 55.56
N VAL A 754 -7.50 1.31 55.96
CA VAL A 754 -6.77 2.44 55.34
C VAL A 754 -5.26 2.20 55.28
N THR A 755 -4.65 1.75 56.38
CA THR A 755 -3.21 1.48 56.43
C THR A 755 -2.80 0.43 55.41
N ARG A 756 -3.53 -0.70 55.35
CA ARG A 756 -3.21 -1.81 54.45
C ARG A 756 -3.38 -1.42 52.98
N VAL A 757 -4.46 -0.70 52.66
CA VAL A 757 -4.71 -0.20 51.29
C VAL A 757 -3.60 0.77 50.86
N THR A 758 -3.23 1.70 51.73
CA THR A 758 -2.17 2.68 51.47
C THR A 758 -0.81 2.00 51.25
N GLU A 759 -0.47 0.98 52.06
CA GLU A 759 0.75 0.19 51.88
C GLU A 759 0.81 -0.49 50.51
N LEU A 760 -0.27 -1.15 50.08
CA LEU A 760 -0.35 -1.86 48.79
C LEU A 760 -0.20 -0.90 47.60
N LEU A 761 -0.83 0.27 47.68
CA LEU A 761 -0.77 1.30 46.64
C LEU A 761 0.63 1.93 46.55
N ASN A 762 1.24 2.29 47.69
CA ASN A 762 2.60 2.82 47.73
C ASN A 762 3.63 1.82 47.20
N GLN A 763 3.46 0.52 47.48
CA GLN A 763 4.33 -0.54 46.93
C GLN A 763 4.25 -0.64 45.40
N SER A 764 3.13 -0.20 44.82
CA SER A 764 2.91 -0.14 43.38
C SER A 764 3.28 1.23 42.78
N GLY A 765 3.88 2.12 43.58
CA GLY A 765 4.36 3.44 43.14
C GLY A 765 3.29 4.53 43.07
N GLU A 766 2.10 4.31 43.65
CA GLU A 766 1.05 5.33 43.69
C GLU A 766 1.29 6.34 44.81
N THR A 767 0.85 7.59 44.59
CA THR A 767 0.75 8.60 45.64
C THR A 767 -0.70 8.65 46.14
N VAL A 768 -0.89 8.44 47.44
CA VAL A 768 -2.20 8.30 48.07
C VAL A 768 -2.42 9.44 49.07
N TYR A 769 -3.58 10.11 48.96
CA TYR A 769 -4.02 11.13 49.91
C TYR A 769 -5.29 10.69 50.63
N GLU A 770 -5.37 10.93 51.94
CA GLU A 770 -6.65 10.87 52.66
C GLU A 770 -7.39 12.19 52.41
N ILE A 771 -8.35 12.18 51.50
CA ILE A 771 -8.98 13.40 50.97
C ILE A 771 -10.32 13.71 51.61
N GLY A 772 -10.85 12.85 52.50
CA GLY A 772 -12.15 13.07 53.10
C GLY A 772 -12.76 11.86 53.77
N ALA A 773 -14.06 11.94 54.06
CA ALA A 773 -14.84 10.86 54.66
C ALA A 773 -16.32 10.91 54.24
N LEU A 774 -17.03 9.81 54.49
CA LEU A 774 -18.48 9.71 54.32
C LEU A 774 -19.25 10.23 55.53
N PHE A 775 -20.38 10.88 55.28
CA PHE A 775 -21.30 11.41 56.27
C PHE A 775 -22.75 11.10 55.90
N GLU A 776 -23.64 11.10 56.89
CA GLU A 776 -25.09 11.09 56.65
C GLU A 776 -25.49 12.32 55.83
N LYS A 777 -26.27 12.11 54.77
CA LYS A 777 -26.66 13.16 53.83
C LYS A 777 -27.84 13.99 54.37
N PRO A 778 -27.70 15.31 54.56
CA PRO A 778 -28.82 16.20 54.82
C PRO A 778 -29.76 16.32 53.61
N SER A 779 -31.07 16.47 53.83
CA SER A 779 -32.09 16.44 52.77
C SER A 779 -31.90 17.47 51.65
N ASN A 780 -31.24 18.60 51.92
CA ASN A 780 -31.06 19.72 51.00
C ASN A 780 -29.61 19.92 50.51
N GLU A 781 -28.71 18.98 50.76
CA GLU A 781 -27.31 19.10 50.36
C GLU A 781 -26.97 18.22 49.13
N PRO A 782 -25.93 18.58 48.35
CA PRO A 782 -25.43 17.73 47.29
C PRO A 782 -24.83 16.42 47.85
N ARG A 783 -24.65 15.41 47.01
CA ARG A 783 -24.09 14.11 47.44
C ARG A 783 -22.56 14.11 47.59
N CYS A 784 -21.90 15.16 47.10
CA CYS A 784 -20.49 15.42 47.29
C CYS A 784 -20.32 16.91 47.60
N VAL A 785 -19.59 17.22 48.68
CA VAL A 785 -19.23 18.59 49.08
C VAL A 785 -17.72 18.69 49.05
N VAL A 786 -17.19 19.68 48.36
CA VAL A 786 -15.75 19.95 48.28
C VAL A 786 -15.44 21.19 49.11
N ASN A 787 -14.71 21.00 50.19
CA ASN A 787 -14.28 22.05 51.11
C ASN A 787 -12.89 22.59 50.72
N ASN A 788 -12.58 23.79 51.20
CA ASN A 788 -11.28 24.44 51.05
C ASN A 788 -10.84 24.66 49.58
N ALA A 789 -11.82 24.79 48.67
CA ALA A 789 -11.57 25.04 47.25
C ALA A 789 -11.47 26.55 46.90
N THR A 790 -11.77 27.46 47.85
CA THR A 790 -11.74 28.91 47.64
C THR A 790 -10.32 29.44 47.48
N GLY A 791 -10.08 30.31 46.48
CA GLY A 791 -8.75 30.89 46.24
C GLY A 791 -7.77 29.95 45.55
N LEU A 792 -8.27 28.95 44.83
CA LEU A 792 -7.47 27.93 44.15
C LEU A 792 -6.57 28.50 43.04
N TYR A 793 -7.01 29.57 42.35
CA TYR A 793 -6.31 30.23 41.26
C TYR A 793 -6.75 31.70 41.06
#